data_AF-A0A7X5KRP5-F1
#
_entry.id   AF-A0A7X5KRP5-F1
#
_cell.length_a   1.000
_cell.length_b   1.000
_cell.length_c   1.000
_cell.angle_alpha   90.00
_cell.angle_beta   90.00
_cell.angle_gamma   90.00
#
_symmetry.space_group_name_H-M   'P 1'
#
loop_
_entity.id
_entity.type
_entity.pdbx_description
1 polymer ?
#
loop_
_entity_poly.entity_id
_entity_poly.type
_entity_poly.pdbx_seq_one_letter_code
_entity_poly.pdbx_strand_id
1 'polypeptide(L)'
;MKQKIVSLLTAAVMLVPVTVIMPITANAENTPIELGEFVQMGTYDINEDGMAEPIKWRCVAFEKVTGTDENGNPIIDSTQTSMKYREGYLPLMIADNSICEKVFDAGGDNTDSSHGRSESRPSRGSNYWADSNIRDWLNSSDTAGNIVWTCGNQPPYADEAGFLSNFTAEEKAVINTVTQKSILTTYDKDTEGATGSERHTYNNSVSDVVQNYSKAYSEQVTDTMFLLDVQQVKNVYDNVGDYYEPYYHPIYYWLRTPNANHDYLARIASLSGEVNEHLVEVGKAGVRPAFYLNPSAVLYGEGSRYYPYTVVPTHTHYMTAEYNYENAVTFDKELTGADGRLYIDGNAIEPVEESGSSCLELPDGNYYLAENVFIDKSIEIKGNVNLCLNGKTLDMGESGITVSGTFNLSDCGESGTLTSSYHTGFIESGLVTVNENGVFSLYRGKVINTSDKKYSYKQTIAVIEGNIKLYGGEAVSADDNAVYFGSQAENVILSGAPKIKGASDKADIYLRNSGSEKLIAIDAPLTNTEPYRIKALRNDVFTIGWNKHMSERNVNNYFVSAEKGKFINKNDNSELEFCDYAITEQVSDSNGYTVTANGTPVSYVWYPVTVTVSEVTDKNAEAYEHNSQISAYDSENGWSGINDVNMNYFKISLSEGDILKVKPASPLDEFSMVSLTNVVTEEFQDVCNANSDGEYVFTAEADGEYFLSIAGVKTMTFPTVTATTIKTVLGSAVEGQTTNKFTGGKGSYLCEVTYEDGTVLRSDVIQTESVEYDYSIKYENGQAVVTVPEDGTYAVVFASYDGGRLVSISARDISLIKGENTVSPDGGFTPLGAVRLMLWNSLEGMKPLDMSK
;
A
#
# COMPACT_ATOMS: atom_id res chain seq x y z
N MET A 1 28.12 35.44 -54.00
CA MET A 1 26.73 35.78 -54.36
C MET A 1 25.89 34.58 -53.90
N LYS A 2 24.98 34.59 -52.93
CA LYS A 2 24.29 35.56 -52.05
C LYS A 2 23.77 34.69 -50.88
N GLN A 3 24.17 34.94 -49.62
CA GLN A 3 23.45 35.70 -48.59
C GLN A 3 22.38 34.92 -47.78
N LYS A 4 22.63 34.89 -46.46
CA LYS A 4 21.71 34.91 -45.28
C LYS A 4 20.99 33.56 -45.01
N ILE A 5 20.91 33.01 -43.79
CA ILE A 5 20.52 33.49 -42.44
C ILE A 5 21.05 32.41 -41.44
N VAL A 6 21.94 32.64 -40.47
CA VAL A 6 21.78 33.18 -39.08
C VAL A 6 20.78 32.41 -38.18
N SER A 7 21.33 31.74 -37.16
CA SER A 7 20.81 31.55 -35.79
C SER A 7 19.54 30.71 -35.56
N LEU A 8 19.71 29.49 -35.02
CA LEU A 8 18.94 28.93 -33.90
C LEU A 8 19.56 27.58 -33.49
N LEU A 9 20.56 27.67 -32.61
CA LEU A 9 21.16 26.55 -31.88
C LEU A 9 20.77 26.73 -30.41
N THR A 10 19.47 26.64 -30.15
CA THR A 10 18.84 26.64 -28.82
C THR A 10 17.40 26.13 -29.01
N ALA A 11 16.97 25.17 -28.19
CA ALA A 11 15.65 24.51 -28.20
C ALA A 11 15.49 23.30 -29.16
N ALA A 12 16.14 22.17 -28.83
CA ALA A 12 15.68 20.82 -29.24
C ALA A 12 16.28 19.71 -28.35
N VAL A 13 16.28 19.91 -27.02
CA VAL A 13 16.43 18.82 -26.03
C VAL A 13 15.36 19.05 -24.98
N MET A 14 14.11 18.77 -25.36
CA MET A 14 12.98 18.68 -24.44
C MET A 14 12.01 17.65 -24.99
N LEU A 15 11.47 16.84 -24.08
CA LEU A 15 10.50 15.76 -24.24
C LEU A 15 11.03 14.43 -24.79
N VAL A 16 11.73 13.71 -23.90
CA VAL A 16 11.35 12.32 -23.63
C VAL A 16 11.03 12.23 -22.14
N PRO A 17 9.77 12.08 -21.70
CA PRO A 17 9.49 11.75 -20.31
C PRO A 17 9.69 10.24 -20.17
N VAL A 18 10.94 9.81 -19.98
CA VAL A 18 11.20 8.48 -19.41
C VAL A 18 11.13 8.66 -17.90
N THR A 19 9.93 8.77 -17.36
CA THR A 19 9.68 8.49 -15.94
C THR A 19 9.70 6.98 -15.76
N VAL A 20 10.89 6.38 -15.84
CA VAL A 20 11.15 5.18 -15.05
C VAL A 20 11.47 5.72 -13.67
N ILE A 21 10.42 5.90 -12.86
CA ILE A 21 10.59 6.02 -11.41
C ILE A 21 11.07 4.63 -10.99
N MET A 22 12.39 4.45 -10.93
CA MET A 22 12.93 3.37 -10.13
C MET A 22 12.48 3.66 -8.69
N PRO A 23 11.88 2.70 -7.96
CA PRO A 23 11.71 2.90 -6.54
C PRO A 23 13.11 3.03 -5.95
N ILE A 24 13.48 4.25 -5.55
CA ILE A 24 14.64 4.47 -4.70
C ILE A 24 14.24 3.84 -3.36
N THR A 25 14.58 2.58 -3.16
CA THR A 25 14.57 1.96 -1.84
C THR A 25 15.78 2.51 -1.07
N ALA A 26 15.72 3.78 -0.70
CA ALA A 26 16.57 4.32 0.35
C ALA A 26 15.82 4.11 1.66
N ASN A 27 15.98 2.92 2.22
CA ASN A 27 15.78 2.76 3.65
C ASN A 27 16.75 3.77 4.31
N ALA A 28 16.29 4.53 5.31
CA ALA A 28 17.19 5.09 6.29
C ALA A 28 17.75 3.89 7.08
N GLU A 29 18.76 3.23 6.52
CA GLU A 29 19.54 2.21 7.21
C GLU A 29 20.62 2.93 8.02
N ASN A 30 21.04 2.33 9.13
CA ASN A 30 22.27 2.72 9.85
C ASN A 30 23.47 2.49 8.92
N THR A 31 23.63 3.33 7.90
CA THR A 31 24.77 3.28 6.99
C THR A 31 25.94 3.86 7.76
N PRO A 32 26.96 3.04 8.12
CA PRO A 32 28.12 3.55 8.82
C PRO A 32 28.82 4.55 7.89
N ILE A 33 29.10 5.74 8.39
CA ILE A 33 29.85 6.74 7.62
C ILE A 33 31.18 6.16 7.13
N GLU A 34 31.54 6.42 5.88
CA GLU A 34 32.80 6.04 5.28
C GLU A 34 33.82 7.18 5.29
N LEU A 35 35.10 6.81 5.16
CA LEU A 35 36.18 7.77 5.08
C LEU A 35 35.99 8.70 3.88
N GLY A 36 36.00 10.01 4.14
CA GLY A 36 35.89 11.06 3.14
C GLY A 36 34.46 11.54 2.86
N GLU A 37 33.44 10.88 3.42
CA GLU A 37 32.04 11.31 3.35
C GLU A 37 31.75 12.48 4.28
N PHE A 38 30.61 13.14 4.04
CA PHE A 38 30.21 14.37 4.70
C PHE A 38 28.90 14.22 5.47
N VAL A 39 28.85 14.86 6.64
CA VAL A 39 27.62 15.13 7.42
C VAL A 39 27.43 16.64 7.47
N GLN A 40 26.18 17.12 7.49
CA GLN A 40 25.86 18.51 7.78
C GLN A 40 25.05 18.60 9.07
N MET A 41 25.48 19.48 9.98
CA MET A 41 24.80 19.74 11.26
C MET A 41 25.39 20.99 11.93
N GLY A 42 24.57 21.65 12.75
CA GLY A 42 24.88 22.93 13.37
C GLY A 42 25.00 24.06 12.34
N THR A 43 24.79 25.30 12.78
CA THR A 43 24.89 26.48 11.90
C THR A 43 25.87 27.50 12.47
N TYR A 44 26.52 28.29 11.62
CA TYR A 44 27.35 29.39 12.12
C TYR A 44 27.34 30.60 11.19
N ASP A 45 27.56 30.36 9.89
CA ASP A 45 27.49 31.42 8.89
C ASP A 45 26.05 31.69 8.45
N ILE A 46 25.81 32.94 8.07
CA ILE A 46 24.59 33.38 7.38
C ILE A 46 24.98 33.66 5.93
N ASN A 47 24.27 33.07 4.97
CA ASN A 47 24.52 33.29 3.56
C ASN A 47 24.02 34.63 3.03
N GLU A 48 24.30 34.91 1.75
CA GLU A 48 23.93 36.16 1.08
C GLU A 48 22.41 36.44 1.11
N ASP A 49 21.59 35.39 1.26
CA ASP A 49 20.14 35.46 1.34
C ASP A 49 19.61 35.63 2.77
N GLY A 50 20.50 35.75 3.77
CA GLY A 50 20.14 35.93 5.18
C GLY A 50 19.75 34.63 5.90
N MET A 51 20.06 33.46 5.32
CA MET A 51 19.74 32.14 5.90
C MET A 51 20.97 31.52 6.56
N ALA A 52 20.77 30.85 7.69
CA ALA A 52 21.83 30.11 8.37
C ALA A 52 22.25 28.89 7.54
N GLU A 53 23.54 28.76 7.24
CA GLU A 53 24.07 27.60 6.50
C GLU A 53 24.57 26.51 7.46
N PRO A 54 24.17 25.25 7.24
CA PRO A 54 24.71 24.12 7.98
C PRO A 54 26.22 23.97 7.80
N ILE A 55 26.93 23.69 8.88
CA ILE A 55 28.35 23.35 8.82
C ILE A 55 28.48 21.96 8.21
N LYS A 56 29.35 21.82 7.21
CA LYS A 56 29.71 20.53 6.62
C LYS A 56 30.90 19.94 7.35
N TRP A 57 30.82 18.65 7.67
CA TRP A 57 31.80 17.89 8.43
C TRP A 57 32.24 16.69 7.63
N ARG A 58 33.54 16.52 7.41
CA ARG A 58 34.08 15.36 6.70
C ARG A 58 34.66 14.34 7.65
N CYS A 59 34.37 13.06 7.40
CA CYS A 59 35.04 11.95 8.08
C CYS A 59 36.47 11.81 7.56
N VAL A 60 37.47 11.98 8.41
CA VAL A 60 38.89 12.04 8.00
C VAL A 60 39.76 10.94 8.61
N ALA A 61 39.28 10.28 9.66
CA ALA A 61 39.93 9.11 10.24
C ALA A 61 38.93 8.30 11.05
N PHE A 62 39.27 7.05 11.36
CA PHE A 62 38.66 6.33 12.46
C PHE A 62 39.74 6.09 13.51
N GLU A 63 39.58 6.60 14.73
CA GLU A 63 40.60 6.54 15.78
C GLU A 63 40.16 5.62 16.92
N LYS A 64 41.13 4.92 17.52
CA LYS A 64 40.84 3.81 18.43
C LYS A 64 40.40 4.28 19.81
N VAL A 65 39.34 3.66 20.32
CA VAL A 65 38.95 3.74 21.73
C VAL A 65 39.80 2.74 22.53
N THR A 66 40.52 3.23 23.54
CA THR A 66 41.43 2.42 24.37
C THR A 66 40.90 2.12 25.77
N GLY A 67 39.81 2.78 26.15
CA GLY A 67 39.14 2.63 27.43
C GLY A 67 38.11 3.74 27.62
N THR A 68 37.66 3.93 28.86
CA THR A 68 36.81 5.05 29.27
C THR A 68 37.46 5.79 30.43
N ASP A 69 37.21 7.10 30.53
CA ASP A 69 37.57 7.89 31.71
C ASP A 69 36.68 7.54 32.91
N GLU A 70 36.88 8.23 34.03
CA GLU A 70 36.11 8.04 35.27
C GLU A 70 34.61 8.38 35.14
N ASN A 71 34.23 9.18 34.13
CA ASN A 71 32.86 9.58 33.83
C ASN A 71 32.22 8.71 32.72
N GLY A 72 32.96 7.72 32.19
CA GLY A 72 32.49 6.84 31.12
C GLY A 72 32.74 7.36 29.71
N ASN A 73 33.43 8.50 29.53
CA ASN A 73 33.73 9.05 28.20
C ASN A 73 34.82 8.21 27.51
N PRO A 74 34.74 7.93 26.20
CA PRO A 74 35.78 7.20 25.48
C PRO A 74 37.14 7.90 25.52
N ILE A 75 38.20 7.14 25.81
CA ILE A 75 39.60 7.59 25.70
C ILE A 75 40.14 7.24 24.31
N ILE A 76 40.51 8.26 23.53
CA ILE A 76 40.95 8.09 22.14
C ILE A 76 42.47 8.08 22.03
N ASP A 77 42.99 7.12 21.27
CA ASP A 77 44.40 7.05 20.86
C ASP A 77 44.54 7.37 19.36
N SER A 78 44.89 8.62 19.06
CA SER A 78 45.08 9.12 17.70
C SER A 78 46.28 8.48 16.98
N THR A 79 47.15 7.75 17.67
CA THR A 79 48.26 7.00 17.03
C THR A 79 47.78 5.69 16.39
N GLN A 80 46.56 5.25 16.71
CA GLN A 80 45.94 4.04 16.17
C GLN A 80 44.72 4.39 15.33
N THR A 81 44.93 4.43 14.01
CA THR A 81 43.92 4.82 13.00
C THR A 81 43.49 3.62 12.14
N SER A 82 42.28 3.70 11.57
CA SER A 82 41.76 2.81 10.53
C SER A 82 41.20 3.63 9.36
N MET A 83 41.29 3.06 8.15
CA MET A 83 40.73 3.64 6.91
C MET A 83 39.25 3.29 6.70
N LYS A 84 38.71 2.41 7.55
CA LYS A 84 37.31 1.97 7.53
C LYS A 84 36.79 1.87 8.94
N TYR A 85 35.48 2.01 9.10
CA TYR A 85 34.83 1.74 10.37
C TYR A 85 35.16 0.32 10.86
N ARG A 86 35.46 0.22 12.16
CA ARG A 86 35.69 -1.01 12.90
C ARG A 86 35.15 -0.80 14.30
N GLU A 87 34.59 -1.86 14.88
CA GLU A 87 34.18 -1.84 16.29
C GLU A 87 35.37 -1.43 17.18
N GLY A 88 35.12 -0.54 18.14
CA GLY A 88 36.16 0.06 18.99
C GLY A 88 36.92 1.23 18.37
N TYR A 89 36.46 1.76 17.23
CA TYR A 89 36.98 2.99 16.62
C TYR A 89 35.85 4.02 16.43
N LEU A 90 36.15 5.30 16.61
CA LEU A 90 35.21 6.40 16.38
C LEU A 90 35.56 7.19 15.11
N PRO A 91 34.58 7.59 14.29
CA PRO A 91 34.79 8.48 13.15
C PRO A 91 35.19 9.89 13.62
N LEU A 92 36.38 10.34 13.25
CA LEU A 92 36.84 11.71 13.44
C LEU A 92 36.26 12.60 12.34
N MET A 93 35.45 13.56 12.75
CA MET A 93 34.79 14.52 11.88
C MET A 93 35.46 15.89 12.01
N ILE A 94 35.79 16.54 10.90
CA ILE A 94 36.32 17.91 10.88
C ILE A 94 35.49 18.80 9.98
N ALA A 95 35.28 20.06 10.37
CA ALA A 95 34.61 21.04 9.52
C ALA A 95 35.30 21.17 8.14
N ASP A 96 34.52 21.29 7.06
CA ASP A 96 35.04 21.39 5.68
C ASP A 96 35.86 22.67 5.48
N ASN A 97 35.45 23.75 6.15
CA ASN A 97 36.12 25.03 6.16
C ASN A 97 36.40 25.47 7.61
N SER A 98 37.23 26.50 7.76
CA SER A 98 37.23 27.23 9.02
C SER A 98 35.92 28.01 9.13
N ILE A 99 35.30 27.98 10.30
CA ILE A 99 33.98 28.59 10.53
C ILE A 99 34.08 30.07 10.89
N CYS A 100 35.23 30.51 11.42
CA CYS A 100 35.48 31.91 11.77
C CYS A 100 36.97 32.12 12.07
N GLU A 101 37.37 33.36 12.32
CA GLU A 101 38.65 33.71 12.94
C GLU A 101 38.42 34.13 14.39
N LYS A 102 39.19 33.53 15.32
CA LYS A 102 39.14 33.88 16.75
C LYS A 102 40.54 33.87 17.36
N VAL A 103 40.71 34.68 18.40
CA VAL A 103 41.87 34.60 19.31
C VAL A 103 41.85 33.23 20.00
N PHE A 104 43.00 32.54 20.05
CA PHE A 104 43.10 31.23 20.70
C PHE A 104 42.93 31.38 22.22
N ASP A 105 43.70 32.29 22.81
CA ASP A 105 43.58 32.65 24.22
C ASP A 105 44.03 34.11 24.41
N ALA A 106 43.20 34.91 25.08
CA ALA A 106 43.47 36.32 25.29
C ALA A 106 44.35 36.54 26.52
N GLY A 107 45.32 37.46 26.42
CA GLY A 107 46.02 37.96 27.60
C GLY A 107 45.08 38.69 28.57
N GLY A 108 45.48 38.80 29.83
CA GLY A 108 44.76 39.56 30.84
C GLY A 108 45.47 39.59 32.19
N ASP A 109 44.87 40.31 33.14
CA ASP A 109 45.45 40.53 34.47
C ASP A 109 45.24 39.35 35.42
N ASN A 110 44.35 38.39 35.09
CA ASN A 110 44.14 37.20 35.92
C ASN A 110 45.29 36.21 35.70
N THR A 111 45.95 35.83 36.81
CA THR A 111 47.12 34.95 36.82
C THR A 111 46.92 33.71 37.70
N ASP A 112 45.70 33.45 38.16
CA ASP A 112 45.41 32.27 39.00
C ASP A 112 45.40 30.95 38.19
N SER A 113 45.44 31.04 36.86
CA SER A 113 45.36 29.95 35.89
C SER A 113 46.69 29.68 35.17
N SER A 114 46.65 29.11 33.95
CA SER A 114 47.86 28.91 33.12
C SER A 114 48.63 30.20 32.83
N HIS A 115 47.97 31.37 32.94
CA HIS A 115 48.56 32.70 32.80
C HIS A 115 49.60 33.04 33.87
N GLY A 116 49.51 32.47 35.07
CA GLY A 116 50.49 32.68 36.14
C GLY A 116 51.77 31.85 35.99
N ARG A 117 51.82 30.92 35.03
CA ARG A 117 52.93 29.96 34.90
C ARG A 117 54.14 30.53 34.15
N SER A 118 54.02 31.71 33.55
CA SER A 118 55.11 32.40 32.84
C SER A 118 54.89 33.91 32.76
N GLU A 119 55.97 34.69 32.72
CA GLU A 119 55.93 36.16 32.67
C GLU A 119 55.31 36.72 31.38
N SER A 120 55.27 35.95 30.28
CA SER A 120 54.75 36.45 28.99
C SER A 120 53.24 36.30 28.85
N ARG A 121 52.66 35.23 29.41
CA ARG A 121 51.24 34.85 29.23
C ARG A 121 50.23 35.93 29.64
N PRO A 122 50.42 36.69 30.76
CA PRO A 122 49.48 37.76 31.11
C PRO A 122 49.32 38.81 29.99
N SER A 123 50.38 39.08 29.23
CA SER A 123 50.34 40.06 28.13
C SER A 123 50.08 39.45 26.74
N ARG A 124 50.23 38.13 26.58
CA ARG A 124 50.25 37.44 25.29
C ARG A 124 49.33 36.22 25.18
N GLY A 125 48.51 35.95 26.19
CA GLY A 125 47.72 34.73 26.21
C GLY A 125 48.55 33.48 26.52
N SER A 126 47.85 32.39 26.80
CA SER A 126 48.42 31.08 27.08
C SER A 126 48.19 30.12 25.90
N ASN A 127 49.22 29.35 25.54
CA ASN A 127 49.05 28.26 24.59
C ASN A 127 48.61 26.93 25.22
N TYR A 128 48.23 26.95 26.49
CA TYR A 128 47.73 25.77 27.21
C TYR A 128 46.26 25.51 26.81
N TRP A 129 46.00 24.37 26.15
CA TRP A 129 44.68 24.05 25.60
C TRP A 129 43.58 23.98 26.67
N ALA A 130 43.87 23.32 27.81
CA ALA A 130 42.84 22.90 28.76
C ALA A 130 42.08 24.06 29.42
N ASP A 131 42.67 25.26 29.50
CA ASP A 131 41.98 26.46 29.99
C ASP A 131 41.87 27.60 28.96
N SER A 132 42.12 27.32 27.67
CA SER A 132 42.10 28.35 26.62
C SER A 132 40.68 28.85 26.32
N ASN A 133 40.56 30.15 26.04
CA ASN A 133 39.28 30.76 25.67
C ASN A 133 38.58 30.05 24.49
N ILE A 134 39.32 29.67 23.45
CA ILE A 134 38.73 29.01 22.28
C ILE A 134 38.13 27.63 22.60
N ARG A 135 38.72 26.90 23.54
CA ARG A 135 38.21 25.61 24.03
C ARG A 135 36.90 25.80 24.78
N ASP A 136 36.84 26.78 25.68
CA ASP A 136 35.64 27.09 26.47
C ASP A 136 34.48 27.49 25.56
N TRP A 137 34.75 28.32 24.55
CA TRP A 137 33.76 28.71 23.56
C TRP A 137 33.26 27.51 22.74
N LEU A 138 34.16 26.64 22.25
CA LEU A 138 33.80 25.46 21.46
C LEU A 138 32.90 24.47 22.23
N ASN A 139 33.06 24.37 23.55
CA ASN A 139 32.36 23.39 24.40
C ASN A 139 31.17 23.97 25.17
N SER A 140 30.83 25.24 25.00
CA SER A 140 29.70 25.87 25.69
C SER A 140 28.42 25.86 24.84
N SER A 141 27.29 25.56 25.49
CA SER A 141 25.92 25.79 24.95
C SER A 141 25.28 27.05 25.53
N ASP A 142 26.04 27.86 26.29
CA ASP A 142 25.52 29.03 26.98
C ASP A 142 25.16 30.14 26.00
N THR A 143 24.18 30.93 26.39
CA THR A 143 23.77 32.12 25.64
C THR A 143 24.85 33.21 25.72
N ALA A 144 24.76 34.17 24.80
CA ALA A 144 25.65 35.32 24.70
C ALA A 144 25.99 35.96 26.06
N GLY A 145 27.30 36.07 26.36
CA GLY A 145 27.81 36.68 27.58
C GLY A 145 27.84 35.79 28.83
N ASN A 146 27.39 34.53 28.74
CA ASN A 146 27.30 33.63 29.90
C ASN A 146 28.36 32.50 29.91
N ILE A 147 29.26 32.47 28.93
CA ILE A 147 30.32 31.46 28.86
C ILE A 147 31.28 31.62 30.05
N VAL A 148 31.60 30.51 30.71
CA VAL A 148 32.62 30.47 31.76
C VAL A 148 34.01 30.36 31.12
N TRP A 149 34.83 31.41 31.27
CA TRP A 149 36.22 31.42 30.81
C TRP A 149 37.13 30.84 31.91
N THR A 150 37.61 29.63 31.71
CA THR A 150 38.35 28.84 32.71
C THR A 150 39.73 29.41 33.01
N CYS A 151 40.40 30.09 32.07
CA CYS A 151 41.61 30.86 32.38
C CYS A 151 41.33 32.12 33.21
N GLY A 152 40.06 32.53 33.32
CA GLY A 152 39.60 33.70 34.08
C GLY A 152 39.83 35.05 33.40
N ASN A 153 40.34 35.06 32.15
CA ASN A 153 40.49 36.25 31.31
C ASN A 153 39.45 36.23 30.18
N GLN A 154 38.80 37.37 29.91
CA GLN A 154 37.77 37.48 28.87
C GLN A 154 38.38 37.69 27.48
N PRO A 155 37.96 36.94 26.45
CA PRO A 155 38.41 37.17 25.07
C PRO A 155 37.67 38.33 24.39
N PRO A 156 38.15 38.82 23.23
CA PRO A 156 37.42 39.83 22.43
C PRO A 156 36.02 39.41 21.97
N TYR A 157 35.70 38.12 22.03
CA TYR A 157 34.41 37.53 21.68
C TYR A 157 33.59 37.10 22.92
N ALA A 158 33.85 37.71 24.08
CA ALA A 158 33.20 37.34 25.34
C ALA A 158 31.67 37.49 25.33
N ASP A 159 31.14 38.37 24.48
CA ASP A 159 29.70 38.64 24.34
C ASP A 159 29.01 37.69 23.34
N GLU A 160 29.73 36.75 22.72
CA GLU A 160 29.14 35.76 21.82
C GLU A 160 28.55 34.57 22.60
N ALA A 161 27.60 33.86 21.98
CA ALA A 161 27.09 32.60 22.52
C ALA A 161 28.12 31.47 22.31
N GLY A 162 28.03 30.42 23.13
CA GLY A 162 28.89 29.25 23.01
C GLY A 162 28.65 28.53 21.68
N PHE A 163 29.67 27.91 21.11
CA PHE A 163 29.57 27.30 19.78
C PHE A 163 28.46 26.24 19.69
N LEU A 164 28.29 25.43 20.73
CA LEU A 164 27.24 24.41 20.79
C LEU A 164 25.83 25.01 20.95
N SER A 165 25.66 26.31 21.20
CA SER A 165 24.33 26.94 21.17
C SER A 165 23.71 26.91 19.77
N ASN A 166 24.52 26.70 18.74
CA ASN A 166 24.08 26.65 17.34
C ASN A 166 23.77 25.23 16.83
N PHE A 167 23.67 24.26 17.74
CA PHE A 167 23.30 22.88 17.44
C PHE A 167 21.98 22.55 18.13
N THR A 168 21.15 21.74 17.49
CA THR A 168 19.95 21.19 18.14
C THR A 168 20.32 20.14 19.19
N ALA A 169 19.36 19.73 20.02
CA ALA A 169 19.61 18.69 21.02
C ALA A 169 19.99 17.35 20.37
N GLU A 170 19.39 17.04 19.22
CA GLU A 170 19.61 15.82 18.45
C GLU A 170 21.00 15.82 17.79
N GLU A 171 21.41 16.94 17.22
CA GLU A 171 22.75 17.09 16.66
C GLU A 171 23.84 16.97 17.75
N LYS A 172 23.58 17.47 18.97
CA LYS A 172 24.50 17.26 20.11
C LYS A 172 24.58 15.80 20.53
N ALA A 173 23.47 15.06 20.49
CA ALA A 173 23.41 13.67 20.91
C ALA A 173 24.25 12.72 20.02
N VAL A 174 24.52 13.09 18.77
CA VAL A 174 25.38 12.32 17.87
C VAL A 174 26.87 12.67 18.01
N ILE A 175 27.24 13.59 18.89
CA ILE A 175 28.63 13.98 19.17
C ILE A 175 29.10 13.29 20.44
N ASN A 176 30.20 12.53 20.37
CA ASN A 176 30.81 11.98 21.57
C ASN A 176 31.66 13.02 22.27
N THR A 177 31.41 13.22 23.57
CA THR A 177 32.41 13.76 24.49
C THR A 177 33.51 12.72 24.70
N VAL A 178 34.77 13.10 24.50
CA VAL A 178 35.90 12.18 24.51
C VAL A 178 37.08 12.71 25.30
N THR A 179 37.89 11.82 25.85
CA THR A 179 39.17 12.16 26.49
C THR A 179 40.32 11.90 25.54
N GLN A 180 41.19 12.88 25.34
CA GLN A 180 42.27 12.83 24.36
C GLN A 180 43.59 13.36 24.93
N LYS A 181 44.70 12.84 24.40
CA LYS A 181 46.04 13.34 24.71
C LYS A 181 46.18 14.79 24.24
N SER A 182 46.59 15.70 25.13
CA SER A 182 46.93 17.09 24.81
C SER A 182 48.41 17.32 25.09
N ILE A 183 49.17 17.84 24.12
CA ILE A 183 50.60 18.10 24.28
C ILE A 183 50.81 19.32 25.18
N LEU A 184 51.83 19.25 26.04
CA LEU A 184 52.23 20.30 26.96
C LEU A 184 53.54 20.96 26.56
N THR A 185 53.69 22.23 26.93
CA THR A 185 54.98 22.94 26.87
C THR A 185 55.88 22.56 28.04
N THR A 186 57.11 23.06 28.06
CA THR A 186 57.98 22.95 29.25
C THR A 186 57.46 23.71 30.47
N TYR A 187 56.52 24.65 30.30
CA TYR A 187 55.93 25.45 31.37
C TYR A 187 54.74 24.74 32.04
N ASP A 188 54.11 23.78 31.34
CA ASP A 188 52.93 23.06 31.82
C ASP A 188 53.21 21.60 32.19
N LYS A 189 54.42 21.08 31.91
CA LYS A 189 54.83 19.67 32.13
C LYS A 189 54.69 19.16 33.57
N ASP A 190 54.63 20.06 34.55
CA ASP A 190 54.55 19.73 35.98
C ASP A 190 53.12 19.96 36.52
N THR A 191 52.14 20.22 35.65
CA THR A 191 50.71 20.32 36.01
C THR A 191 50.19 18.98 36.48
N GLU A 192 49.17 19.00 37.35
CA GLU A 192 48.51 17.77 37.79
C GLU A 192 47.97 16.96 36.60
N GLY A 193 48.20 15.65 36.60
CA GLY A 193 47.83 14.78 35.48
C GLY A 193 48.80 14.80 34.29
N ALA A 194 49.85 15.62 34.32
CA ALA A 194 50.88 15.62 33.28
C ALA A 194 51.69 14.31 33.26
N THR A 195 52.02 13.87 32.06
CA THR A 195 52.74 12.64 31.71
C THR A 195 53.76 12.93 30.60
N GLY A 196 54.47 11.91 30.13
CA GLY A 196 55.52 12.05 29.12
C GLY A 196 56.88 12.36 29.75
N SER A 197 57.93 12.21 28.94
CA SER A 197 59.32 12.23 29.42
C SER A 197 60.20 13.29 28.76
N GLU A 198 59.72 13.90 27.67
CA GLU A 198 60.51 14.85 26.88
C GLU A 198 59.65 15.92 26.23
N ARG A 199 60.28 17.02 25.80
CA ARG A 199 59.61 18.09 25.06
C ARG A 199 59.26 17.63 23.64
N HIS A 200 58.10 18.02 23.13
CA HIS A 200 57.74 17.76 21.73
C HIS A 200 58.74 18.42 20.75
N THR A 201 59.16 17.68 19.72
CA THR A 201 60.12 18.15 18.72
C THR A 201 59.43 19.08 17.73
N TYR A 202 60.04 20.24 17.47
CA TYR A 202 59.49 21.20 16.52
C TYR A 202 59.86 20.82 15.08
N ASN A 203 58.86 20.61 14.22
CA ASN A 203 59.03 20.36 12.78
C ASN A 203 57.85 20.95 12.01
N ASN A 204 58.10 21.58 10.87
CA ASN A 204 57.06 22.18 10.02
C ASN A 204 56.43 21.21 9.03
N SER A 205 57.11 20.14 8.64
CA SER A 205 56.54 19.19 7.68
C SER A 205 55.52 18.30 8.37
N VAL A 206 54.31 18.21 7.83
CA VAL A 206 53.28 17.28 8.33
C VAL A 206 53.81 15.84 8.41
N SER A 207 54.66 15.42 7.46
CA SER A 207 55.22 14.06 7.44
C SER A 207 56.05 13.71 8.69
N ASP A 208 56.63 14.72 9.33
CA ASP A 208 57.59 14.61 10.42
C ASP A 208 57.13 15.33 11.71
N VAL A 209 55.90 15.86 11.74
CA VAL A 209 55.41 16.67 12.86
C VAL A 209 55.20 15.86 14.14
N VAL A 210 55.18 14.52 14.04
CA VAL A 210 54.87 13.59 15.14
C VAL A 210 56.07 12.78 15.66
N GLN A 211 57.31 13.15 15.29
CA GLN A 211 58.54 12.37 15.53
C GLN A 211 58.72 11.81 16.94
N ASN A 212 58.29 12.54 17.98
CA ASN A 212 58.33 12.06 19.36
C ASN A 212 57.01 12.23 20.12
N TYR A 213 55.89 12.23 19.39
CA TYR A 213 54.53 12.45 19.92
C TYR A 213 54.23 11.56 21.15
N SER A 214 54.57 10.27 21.09
CA SER A 214 54.30 9.31 22.16
C SER A 214 55.04 9.59 23.47
N LYS A 215 56.19 10.27 23.42
CA LYS A 215 57.01 10.60 24.60
C LYS A 215 56.88 12.05 25.06
N ALA A 216 56.30 12.90 24.23
CA ALA A 216 56.10 14.31 24.52
C ALA A 216 55.34 14.52 25.83
N TYR A 217 55.71 15.56 26.59
CA TYR A 217 54.93 16.01 27.74
C TYR A 217 53.47 16.20 27.32
N SER A 218 52.55 15.62 28.08
CA SER A 218 51.14 15.61 27.73
C SER A 218 50.25 15.40 28.94
N GLU A 219 49.00 15.82 28.84
CA GLU A 219 47.92 15.47 29.76
C GLU A 219 46.77 14.83 28.99
N GLN A 220 45.72 14.43 29.72
CA GLN A 220 44.45 14.00 29.13
C GLN A 220 43.43 15.12 29.32
N VAL A 221 42.76 15.53 28.24
CA VAL A 221 41.70 16.57 28.27
C VAL A 221 40.42 15.98 27.69
N THR A 222 39.30 16.23 28.36
CA THR A 222 37.97 15.78 27.93
C THR A 222 37.22 16.92 27.24
N ASP A 223 36.81 16.69 25.99
CA ASP A 223 36.18 17.68 25.11
C ASP A 223 35.03 17.06 24.30
N THR A 224 33.97 17.85 24.04
CA THR A 224 32.90 17.53 23.09
C THR A 224 33.25 18.04 21.68
N MET A 225 33.80 19.25 21.62
CA MET A 225 34.33 19.88 20.41
C MET A 225 35.79 20.28 20.65
N PHE A 226 36.65 20.07 19.66
CA PHE A 226 38.07 20.37 19.79
C PHE A 226 38.68 20.86 18.48
N LEU A 227 39.91 21.36 18.55
CA LEU A 227 40.75 21.58 17.38
C LEU A 227 41.68 20.39 17.20
N LEU A 228 42.07 20.07 15.96
CA LEU A 228 42.98 18.95 15.75
C LEU A 228 44.32 19.15 16.48
N ASP A 229 44.91 18.05 16.94
CA ASP A 229 46.32 18.01 17.31
C ASP A 229 47.21 17.56 16.13
N VAL A 230 48.53 17.71 16.27
CA VAL A 230 49.50 17.38 15.21
C VAL A 230 49.45 15.92 14.73
N GLN A 231 49.12 14.95 15.59
CA GLN A 231 48.90 13.56 15.20
C GLN A 231 47.63 13.40 14.37
N GLN A 232 46.55 14.10 14.71
CA GLN A 232 45.32 14.08 13.92
C GLN A 232 45.53 14.79 12.56
N VAL A 233 46.30 15.87 12.50
CA VAL A 233 46.70 16.49 11.22
C VAL A 233 47.50 15.51 10.35
N LYS A 234 48.41 14.74 10.95
CA LYS A 234 49.13 13.67 10.24
C LYS A 234 48.17 12.58 9.73
N ASN A 235 47.18 12.18 10.53
CA ASN A 235 46.18 11.21 10.13
C ASN A 235 45.35 11.72 8.95
N VAL A 236 44.92 12.98 8.96
CA VAL A 236 44.24 13.62 7.82
C VAL A 236 45.10 13.54 6.57
N TYR A 237 46.37 13.93 6.67
CA TYR A 237 47.33 13.88 5.56
C TYR A 237 47.49 12.47 4.97
N ASP A 238 47.64 11.46 5.83
CA ASP A 238 47.82 10.08 5.41
C ASP A 238 46.56 9.46 4.79
N ASN A 239 45.38 9.83 5.30
CA ASN A 239 44.12 9.18 4.98
C ASN A 239 43.40 9.82 3.78
N VAL A 240 43.35 11.16 3.73
CA VAL A 240 42.55 11.91 2.74
C VAL A 240 43.38 12.95 1.96
N GLY A 241 44.71 12.90 2.08
CA GLY A 241 45.65 13.71 1.31
C GLY A 241 45.63 15.19 1.73
N ASP A 242 45.58 16.08 0.73
CA ASP A 242 45.75 17.53 0.94
C ASP A 242 44.52 18.22 1.55
N TYR A 243 43.56 17.46 2.11
CA TYR A 243 42.34 17.98 2.73
C TYR A 243 42.56 18.72 4.07
N TYR A 244 43.80 18.73 4.56
CA TYR A 244 44.17 19.64 5.65
C TYR A 244 44.01 21.12 5.22
N GLU A 245 43.92 21.44 3.93
CA GLU A 245 43.68 22.79 3.39
C GLU A 245 42.17 23.13 3.43
N PRO A 246 41.70 24.10 4.24
CA PRO A 246 40.30 24.53 4.17
C PRO A 246 39.99 25.14 2.79
N TYR A 247 38.82 24.82 2.23
CA TYR A 247 38.45 25.23 0.87
C TYR A 247 38.19 26.74 0.74
N TYR A 248 37.80 27.40 1.83
CA TYR A 248 37.72 28.86 1.98
C TYR A 248 38.38 29.33 3.28
N HIS A 249 38.76 30.61 3.30
CA HIS A 249 39.28 31.44 4.40
C HIS A 249 39.29 30.79 5.81
N PRO A 250 40.37 30.93 6.60
CA PRO A 250 41.64 31.63 6.35
C PRO A 250 42.81 30.70 5.95
N ILE A 251 43.97 31.30 5.64
CA ILE A 251 45.18 30.64 5.13
C ILE A 251 45.79 29.62 6.12
N TYR A 252 45.43 29.73 7.40
CA TYR A 252 45.89 28.86 8.47
C TYR A 252 44.81 28.72 9.55
N TYR A 253 44.71 27.55 10.18
CA TYR A 253 43.79 27.30 11.29
C TYR A 253 44.54 26.80 12.53
N TRP A 254 43.96 27.09 13.70
CA TRP A 254 44.50 26.71 14.99
C TRP A 254 44.54 25.19 15.18
N LEU A 255 45.63 24.72 15.77
CA LEU A 255 45.71 23.39 16.37
C LEU A 255 45.71 23.52 17.88
N ARG A 256 45.18 22.52 18.60
CA ARG A 256 45.28 22.47 20.08
C ARG A 256 46.69 22.14 20.59
N THR A 257 47.64 21.88 19.67
CA THR A 257 49.03 21.59 20.02
C THR A 257 49.80 22.89 20.28
N PRO A 258 50.48 23.04 21.43
CA PRO A 258 51.31 24.21 21.69
C PRO A 258 52.65 24.15 20.95
N ASN A 259 53.29 25.31 20.76
CA ASN A 259 54.72 25.33 20.50
C ASN A 259 55.46 24.91 21.79
N ALA A 260 56.27 23.87 21.71
CA ALA A 260 56.89 23.32 22.91
C ALA A 260 57.99 24.22 23.56
N ASN A 261 58.46 25.25 22.85
CA ASN A 261 59.53 26.17 23.27
C ASN A 261 59.02 27.51 23.80
N HIS A 262 57.80 27.89 23.44
CA HIS A 262 57.22 29.19 23.77
C HIS A 262 55.88 28.97 24.45
N ASP A 263 55.56 29.80 25.43
CA ASP A 263 54.40 29.73 26.30
C ASP A 263 53.17 30.49 25.78
N TYR A 264 53.33 31.23 24.68
CA TYR A 264 52.32 32.08 24.04
C TYR A 264 52.22 31.82 22.51
N LEU A 265 52.78 30.72 22.01
CA LEU A 265 52.64 30.31 20.61
C LEU A 265 51.91 28.96 20.52
N ALA A 266 50.82 28.89 19.76
CA ALA A 266 50.17 27.63 19.40
C ALA A 266 50.58 27.22 17.98
N ARG A 267 50.48 25.93 17.68
CA ARG A 267 50.70 25.42 16.32
C ARG A 267 49.50 25.77 15.44
N ILE A 268 49.78 26.05 14.18
CA ILE A 268 48.77 26.30 13.14
C ILE A 268 49.06 25.41 11.94
N ALA A 269 48.04 24.95 11.24
CA ALA A 269 48.20 24.24 9.97
C ALA A 269 47.90 25.19 8.80
N SER A 270 48.76 25.21 7.77
CA SER A 270 48.62 26.05 6.58
C SER A 270 47.91 25.36 5.42
N LEU A 271 47.46 26.15 4.44
CA LEU A 271 47.02 25.73 3.10
C LEU A 271 48.12 25.07 2.23
N SER A 272 49.28 24.67 2.78
CA SER A 272 50.38 24.08 1.99
C SER A 272 50.99 22.84 2.65
N GLY A 273 50.35 22.34 3.71
CA GLY A 273 50.76 21.13 4.42
C GLY A 273 51.84 21.38 5.47
N GLU A 274 52.09 22.66 5.78
CA GLU A 274 53.03 23.05 6.81
C GLU A 274 52.31 23.28 8.14
N VAL A 275 52.90 22.75 9.21
CA VAL A 275 52.50 23.06 10.57
C VAL A 275 53.44 24.13 11.12
N ASN A 276 52.97 25.37 11.16
CA ASN A 276 53.71 26.51 11.66
C ASN A 276 53.29 26.86 13.09
N GLU A 277 53.56 28.09 13.52
CA GLU A 277 53.26 28.62 14.85
C GLU A 277 52.72 30.05 14.74
N HIS A 278 51.86 30.43 15.68
CA HIS A 278 51.34 31.79 15.74
C HIS A 278 51.06 32.22 17.18
N LEU A 279 51.15 33.53 17.41
CA LEU A 279 50.79 34.23 18.64
C LEU A 279 49.32 33.97 19.00
N VAL A 280 49.07 33.40 20.17
CA VAL A 280 47.74 32.93 20.62
C VAL A 280 46.76 34.06 20.88
N GLU A 281 47.26 35.24 21.26
CA GLU A 281 46.51 36.47 21.49
C GLU A 281 46.07 37.18 20.20
N VAL A 282 46.52 36.70 19.03
CA VAL A 282 46.24 37.33 17.74
C VAL A 282 45.19 36.52 16.98
N GLY A 283 44.01 37.09 16.77
CA GLY A 283 42.87 36.42 16.11
C GLY A 283 42.99 36.31 14.59
N LYS A 284 44.16 35.96 14.04
CA LYS A 284 44.39 35.86 12.58
C LYS A 284 44.21 34.45 12.02
N ALA A 285 44.08 33.42 12.86
CA ALA A 285 43.92 32.05 12.40
C ALA A 285 42.47 31.57 12.54
N GLY A 286 42.11 30.64 11.65
CA GLY A 286 40.79 30.07 11.56
C GLY A 286 40.51 29.08 12.68
N VAL A 287 39.24 28.99 13.06
CA VAL A 287 38.72 27.92 13.89
C VAL A 287 38.19 26.84 12.94
N ARG A 288 38.83 25.66 12.96
CA ARG A 288 38.37 24.48 12.22
C ARG A 288 38.05 23.37 13.23
N PRO A 289 36.82 23.36 13.78
CA PRO A 289 36.45 22.43 14.83
C PRO A 289 36.37 20.99 14.31
N ALA A 290 36.52 20.06 15.24
CA ALA A 290 36.41 18.63 15.04
C ALA A 290 35.72 17.97 16.24
N PHE A 291 35.14 16.80 15.99
CA PHE A 291 34.48 15.97 16.99
C PHE A 291 34.51 14.49 16.57
N TYR A 292 34.05 13.59 17.45
CA TYR A 292 33.84 12.18 17.10
C TYR A 292 32.37 11.84 16.96
N LEU A 293 31.96 11.35 15.79
CA LEU A 293 30.57 10.96 15.53
C LEU A 293 30.21 9.69 16.31
N ASN A 294 29.01 9.65 16.88
CA ASN A 294 28.44 8.43 17.45
C ASN A 294 28.20 7.41 16.31
N PRO A 295 28.80 6.20 16.37
CA PRO A 295 28.59 5.19 15.33
C PRO A 295 27.14 4.73 15.19
N SER A 296 26.30 5.01 16.18
CA SER A 296 24.85 4.73 16.16
C SER A 296 24.02 5.88 15.57
N ALA A 297 24.67 6.94 15.07
CA ALA A 297 23.98 8.05 14.43
C ALA A 297 23.22 7.58 13.18
N VAL A 298 21.96 7.98 13.07
CA VAL A 298 21.15 7.73 11.88
C VAL A 298 21.41 8.86 10.88
N LEU A 299 22.04 8.51 9.78
CA LEU A 299 22.43 9.42 8.71
C LEU A 299 21.56 9.21 7.47
N TYR A 300 21.14 10.29 6.83
CA TYR A 300 20.34 10.23 5.59
C TYR A 300 20.92 11.14 4.51
N GLY A 301 21.04 10.64 3.27
CA GLY A 301 21.63 11.37 2.15
C GLY A 301 22.61 10.51 1.36
N GLU A 302 23.43 11.15 0.53
CA GLU A 302 24.44 10.47 -0.29
C GLU A 302 25.85 10.51 0.31
N GLY A 303 26.05 11.28 1.39
CA GLY A 303 27.38 11.46 2.00
C GLY A 303 28.37 12.24 1.14
N SER A 304 27.95 12.81 0.01
CA SER A 304 28.83 13.57 -0.88
C SER A 304 29.02 15.00 -0.38
N ARG A 305 30.07 15.69 -0.83
CA ARG A 305 30.31 17.10 -0.43
C ARG A 305 29.17 18.05 -0.82
N TYR A 306 28.50 17.77 -1.95
CA TYR A 306 27.38 18.55 -2.46
C TYR A 306 26.05 18.12 -1.84
N TYR A 307 25.92 16.84 -1.51
CA TYR A 307 24.76 16.22 -0.88
C TYR A 307 25.20 15.47 0.39
N PRO A 308 25.63 16.20 1.44
CA PRO A 308 26.09 15.58 2.69
C PRO A 308 24.94 14.85 3.39
N TYR A 309 25.27 13.89 4.24
CA TYR A 309 24.28 13.30 5.13
C TYR A 309 23.71 14.35 6.09
N THR A 310 22.43 14.28 6.39
CA THR A 310 21.80 14.98 7.53
C THR A 310 21.67 14.04 8.71
N VAL A 311 21.82 14.59 9.92
CA VAL A 311 21.44 13.89 11.15
C VAL A 311 19.91 13.81 11.20
N VAL A 312 19.36 12.61 11.24
CA VAL A 312 17.91 12.40 11.41
C VAL A 312 17.65 12.09 12.89
N PRO A 313 16.63 12.69 13.52
CA PRO A 313 16.22 12.27 14.85
C PRO A 313 15.93 10.76 14.83
N THR A 314 16.30 10.06 15.90
CA THR A 314 16.19 8.60 16.01
C THR A 314 14.77 8.07 15.82
N HIS A 315 13.76 8.94 15.91
CA HIS A 315 12.34 8.64 15.70
C HIS A 315 11.72 9.65 14.72
N THR A 316 12.18 9.69 13.47
CA THR A 316 11.50 10.46 12.40
C THR A 316 11.13 9.55 11.24
N HIS A 317 9.83 9.47 10.91
CA HIS A 317 9.34 8.63 9.80
C HIS A 317 8.39 9.34 8.87
N TYR A 318 8.38 8.90 7.62
CA TYR A 318 7.39 9.31 6.64
C TYR A 318 6.05 8.66 6.93
N MET A 319 5.02 9.49 7.10
CA MET A 319 3.64 9.05 7.27
C MET A 319 2.90 9.15 5.94
N THR A 320 3.50 8.60 4.89
CA THR A 320 2.98 8.61 3.51
C THR A 320 3.33 7.31 2.77
N ALA A 321 2.55 6.95 1.75
CA ALA A 321 2.85 5.83 0.86
C ALA A 321 4.00 6.13 -0.13
N GLU A 322 4.24 7.42 -0.41
CA GLU A 322 5.31 7.92 -1.26
C GLU A 322 6.38 8.61 -0.41
N TYR A 323 7.65 8.31 -0.67
CA TYR A 323 8.78 8.95 0.01
C TYR A 323 8.90 10.42 -0.42
N ASN A 324 8.41 11.35 0.41
CA ASN A 324 8.61 12.79 0.25
C ASN A 324 8.93 13.44 1.61
N TYR A 325 10.06 14.15 1.68
CA TYR A 325 10.58 14.77 2.91
C TYR A 325 9.69 15.90 3.45
N GLU A 326 8.82 16.48 2.61
CA GLU A 326 7.90 17.53 3.06
C GLU A 326 6.88 17.05 4.12
N ASN A 327 6.77 15.73 4.37
CA ASN A 327 5.78 15.13 5.28
C ASN A 327 6.36 14.19 6.36
N ALA A 328 7.65 14.30 6.70
CA ALA A 328 8.23 13.49 7.78
C ALA A 328 7.70 13.94 9.15
N VAL A 329 7.29 12.98 9.99
CA VAL A 329 6.85 13.23 11.37
C VAL A 329 7.97 12.83 12.32
N THR A 330 8.41 13.79 13.14
CA THR A 330 9.31 13.53 14.27
C THR A 330 8.48 13.19 15.50
N PHE A 331 8.76 12.03 16.09
CA PHE A 331 8.17 11.56 17.34
C PHE A 331 9.04 12.04 18.50
N ASP A 332 8.59 13.09 19.18
CA ASP A 332 9.36 13.86 20.14
C ASP A 332 8.93 13.64 21.59
N LYS A 333 7.78 12.98 21.82
CA LYS A 333 7.27 12.68 23.16
C LYS A 333 7.48 11.22 23.53
N GLU A 334 8.14 10.98 24.64
CA GLU A 334 8.41 9.65 25.17
C GLU A 334 7.16 9.06 25.82
N LEU A 335 6.77 7.84 25.42
CA LEU A 335 5.78 7.02 26.10
C LEU A 335 6.45 5.86 26.84
N THR A 336 6.18 5.79 28.14
CA THR A 336 6.67 4.75 29.06
C THR A 336 5.54 4.19 29.92
N GLY A 337 5.76 3.01 30.51
CA GLY A 337 4.76 2.28 31.27
C GLY A 337 5.30 1.84 32.62
N ALA A 338 4.71 2.32 33.71
CA ALA A 338 5.08 1.92 35.07
C ALA A 338 3.84 1.81 35.97
N ASP A 339 3.83 0.83 36.87
CA ASP A 339 2.78 0.65 37.88
C ASP A 339 1.34 0.58 37.29
N GLY A 340 1.20 0.06 36.06
CA GLY A 340 -0.09 -0.01 35.34
C GLY A 340 -0.60 1.33 34.83
N ARG A 341 0.25 2.35 34.77
CA ARG A 341 -0.05 3.71 34.26
C ARG A 341 0.81 4.03 33.05
N LEU A 342 0.29 4.89 32.19
CA LEU A 342 0.97 5.42 31.01
C LEU A 342 1.57 6.80 31.35
N TYR A 343 2.78 7.07 30.87
CA TYR A 343 3.50 8.32 31.12
C TYR A 343 3.87 9.00 29.80
N ILE A 344 3.79 10.33 29.76
CA ILE A 344 4.30 11.18 28.67
C ILE A 344 5.47 12.01 29.23
N ASP A 345 6.67 11.83 28.70
CA ASP A 345 7.89 12.54 29.13
C ASP A 345 8.08 12.49 30.67
N GLY A 346 7.83 11.30 31.25
CA GLY A 346 7.91 11.05 32.70
C GLY A 346 6.72 11.53 33.53
N ASN A 347 5.67 12.11 32.92
CA ASN A 347 4.47 12.58 33.61
C ASN A 347 3.31 11.59 33.43
N ALA A 348 2.73 11.12 34.54
CA ALA A 348 1.62 10.17 34.49
C ALA A 348 0.37 10.78 33.84
N ILE A 349 -0.28 10.02 32.97
CA ILE A 349 -1.60 10.36 32.43
C ILE A 349 -2.66 9.96 33.47
N GLU A 350 -3.52 10.91 33.82
CA GLU A 350 -4.65 10.67 34.70
C GLU A 350 -5.86 10.15 33.90
N PRO A 351 -6.53 9.07 34.33
CA PRO A 351 -7.73 8.58 33.66
C PRO A 351 -8.86 9.60 33.67
N VAL A 352 -9.61 9.68 32.58
CA VAL A 352 -10.84 10.46 32.49
C VAL A 352 -12.03 9.53 32.80
N GLU A 353 -12.94 9.98 33.67
CA GLU A 353 -14.20 9.27 33.92
C GLU A 353 -15.30 9.82 33.02
N GLU A 354 -15.78 8.99 32.09
CA GLU A 354 -16.95 9.29 31.25
C GLU A 354 -17.95 8.14 31.31
N SER A 355 -19.21 8.45 31.59
CA SER A 355 -20.34 7.51 31.53
C SER A 355 -20.15 6.20 32.33
N GLY A 356 -19.37 6.22 33.42
CA GLY A 356 -19.12 5.06 34.27
C GLY A 356 -18.01 4.12 33.78
N SER A 357 -17.30 4.48 32.71
CA SER A 357 -16.05 3.86 32.26
C SER A 357 -14.88 4.82 32.50
N SER A 358 -13.69 4.28 32.74
CA SER A 358 -12.47 5.09 32.88
C SER A 358 -11.49 4.74 31.77
N CYS A 359 -11.13 5.73 30.95
CA CYS A 359 -10.18 5.59 29.84
C CYS A 359 -8.97 6.52 30.05
N LEU A 360 -7.90 6.28 29.29
CA LEU A 360 -6.78 7.20 29.15
C LEU A 360 -6.97 8.01 27.86
N GLU A 361 -6.93 9.33 27.93
CA GLU A 361 -6.98 10.18 26.74
C GLU A 361 -5.55 10.58 26.36
N LEU A 362 -5.10 10.22 25.15
CA LEU A 362 -3.82 10.70 24.62
C LEU A 362 -4.06 12.05 23.91
N PRO A 363 -3.41 13.14 24.36
CA PRO A 363 -3.55 14.44 23.73
C PRO A 363 -2.82 14.49 22.38
N ASP A 364 -3.08 15.54 21.59
CA ASP A 364 -2.39 15.78 20.33
C ASP A 364 -0.86 15.70 20.49
N GLY A 365 -0.19 14.96 19.59
CA GLY A 365 1.25 14.83 19.63
C GLY A 365 1.82 13.67 18.83
N ASN A 366 3.15 13.64 18.80
CA ASN A 366 3.95 12.62 18.13
C ASN A 366 4.74 11.85 19.19
N TYR A 367 4.36 10.60 19.40
CA TYR A 367 4.84 9.79 20.50
C TYR A 367 5.73 8.65 19.99
N TYR A 368 6.73 8.25 20.78
CA TYR A 368 7.45 7.01 20.56
C TYR A 368 7.50 6.18 21.84
N LEU A 369 7.48 4.85 21.71
CA LEU A 369 7.71 3.96 22.84
C LEU A 369 9.22 3.94 23.16
N ALA A 370 9.61 4.35 24.36
CA ALA A 370 10.99 4.15 24.83
C ALA A 370 11.25 2.71 25.30
N GLU A 371 10.20 2.03 25.75
CA GLU A 371 10.24 0.68 26.30
C GLU A 371 9.01 -0.14 25.90
N ASN A 372 8.98 -1.41 26.28
CA ASN A 372 7.75 -2.19 26.16
C ASN A 372 6.77 -1.73 27.24
N VAL A 373 5.57 -1.34 26.83
CA VAL A 373 4.53 -0.81 27.69
C VAL A 373 3.41 -1.84 27.82
N PHE A 374 3.03 -2.14 29.07
CA PHE A 374 1.95 -3.06 29.39
C PHE A 374 0.91 -2.34 30.23
N ILE A 375 -0.27 -2.13 29.67
CA ILE A 375 -1.39 -1.46 30.35
C ILE A 375 -2.68 -2.24 30.10
N ASP A 376 -3.53 -2.35 31.12
CA ASP A 376 -4.85 -2.96 30.97
C ASP A 376 -5.94 -1.90 31.16
N LYS A 377 -5.89 -0.89 30.28
CA LYS A 377 -6.83 0.23 30.29
C LYS A 377 -7.04 0.77 28.89
N SER A 378 -8.30 1.05 28.55
CA SER A 378 -8.63 1.58 27.23
C SER A 378 -8.01 2.96 26.99
N ILE A 379 -7.50 3.18 25.79
CA ILE A 379 -7.04 4.49 25.32
C ILE A 379 -8.07 5.08 24.38
N GLU A 380 -8.35 6.37 24.51
CA GLU A 380 -9.20 7.12 23.61
C GLU A 380 -8.38 8.19 22.86
N ILE A 381 -8.55 8.22 21.53
CA ILE A 381 -7.94 9.18 20.62
C ILE A 381 -9.04 10.09 20.08
N LYS A 382 -9.16 11.30 20.64
CA LYS A 382 -10.13 12.32 20.19
C LYS A 382 -9.51 13.34 19.23
N GLY A 383 -8.19 13.53 19.31
CA GLY A 383 -7.45 14.50 18.52
C GLY A 383 -6.50 13.87 17.49
N ASN A 384 -5.37 14.49 17.20
CA ASN A 384 -4.38 14.01 16.23
C ASN A 384 -3.17 13.40 16.93
N VAL A 385 -3.08 12.08 16.89
CA VAL A 385 -2.03 11.30 17.56
C VAL A 385 -1.23 10.50 16.54
N ASN A 386 0.08 10.70 16.53
CA ASN A 386 1.04 9.87 15.80
C ASN A 386 1.82 9.02 16.82
N LEU A 387 1.89 7.70 16.64
CA LEU A 387 2.61 6.80 17.52
C LEU A 387 3.65 5.98 16.73
N CYS A 388 4.92 6.08 17.11
CA CYS A 388 5.95 5.12 16.73
C CYS A 388 6.11 4.01 17.78
N LEU A 389 6.02 2.75 17.36
CA LEU A 389 6.28 1.60 18.22
C LEU A 389 7.78 1.41 18.54
N ASN A 390 8.69 1.95 17.72
CA ASN A 390 10.14 1.95 17.98
C ASN A 390 10.74 0.55 18.25
N GLY A 391 10.26 -0.46 17.52
CA GLY A 391 10.65 -1.86 17.74
C GLY A 391 10.15 -2.46 19.05
N LYS A 392 9.28 -1.77 19.80
CA LYS A 392 8.74 -2.15 21.11
C LYS A 392 7.29 -2.61 21.03
N THR A 393 6.82 -3.20 22.13
CA THR A 393 5.44 -3.65 22.29
C THR A 393 4.64 -2.68 23.14
N LEU A 394 3.47 -2.25 22.64
CA LEU A 394 2.38 -1.71 23.46
C LEU A 394 1.32 -2.81 23.61
N ASP A 395 1.23 -3.39 24.79
CA ASP A 395 0.24 -4.42 25.13
C ASP A 395 -0.90 -3.79 25.95
N MET A 396 -2.11 -3.93 25.44
CA MET A 396 -3.35 -3.36 26.01
C MET A 396 -4.09 -4.35 26.93
N GLY A 397 -3.56 -5.54 27.21
CA GLY A 397 -4.19 -6.48 28.13
C GLY A 397 -5.52 -7.01 27.60
N GLU A 398 -6.62 -6.85 28.33
CA GLU A 398 -7.99 -7.14 27.85
C GLU A 398 -8.70 -5.88 27.31
N SER A 399 -7.98 -4.76 27.21
CA SER A 399 -8.48 -3.45 26.76
C SER A 399 -8.10 -3.14 25.30
N GLY A 400 -8.59 -2.01 24.76
CA GLY A 400 -8.35 -1.59 23.38
C GLY A 400 -8.21 -0.08 23.21
N ILE A 401 -8.09 0.36 21.96
CA ILE A 401 -7.98 1.77 21.56
C ILE A 401 -9.25 2.16 20.81
N THR A 402 -9.88 3.25 21.25
CA THR A 402 -11.02 3.87 20.57
C THR A 402 -10.56 5.14 19.84
N VAL A 403 -10.92 5.28 18.57
CA VAL A 403 -10.48 6.37 17.69
C VAL A 403 -11.70 7.16 17.21
N SER A 404 -11.79 8.41 17.65
CA SER A 404 -12.79 9.40 17.20
C SER A 404 -12.14 10.64 16.56
N GLY A 405 -10.80 10.73 16.61
CA GLY A 405 -9.97 11.70 15.89
C GLY A 405 -9.07 11.02 14.85
N THR A 406 -7.81 11.47 14.72
CA THR A 406 -6.82 10.82 13.84
C THR A 406 -5.81 10.04 14.67
N PHE A 407 -5.69 8.75 14.42
CA PHE A 407 -4.64 7.90 14.99
C PHE A 407 -3.77 7.32 13.89
N ASN A 408 -2.50 7.72 13.86
CA ASN A 408 -1.54 7.17 12.91
C ASN A 408 -0.49 6.32 13.65
N LEU A 409 -0.39 5.06 13.25
CA LEU A 409 0.54 4.10 13.84
C LEU A 409 1.64 3.74 12.84
N SER A 410 2.88 3.79 13.31
CA SER A 410 4.06 3.39 12.56
C SER A 410 5.05 2.64 13.44
N ASP A 411 6.06 2.06 12.79
CA ASP A 411 7.19 1.46 13.46
C ASP A 411 8.50 1.90 12.80
N CYS A 412 9.34 2.48 13.64
CA CYS A 412 10.66 2.98 13.35
C CYS A 412 11.74 1.90 13.54
N GLY A 413 11.42 0.83 14.28
CA GLY A 413 12.25 -0.37 14.40
C GLY A 413 11.82 -1.49 13.44
N GLU A 414 12.37 -2.69 13.65
CA GLU A 414 12.09 -3.88 12.81
C GLU A 414 11.01 -4.82 13.39
N SER A 415 10.47 -4.54 14.59
CA SER A 415 9.69 -5.53 15.35
C SER A 415 8.60 -4.97 16.26
N GLY A 416 8.17 -3.72 16.08
CA GLY A 416 7.20 -3.06 16.94
C GLY A 416 5.81 -3.67 16.81
N THR A 417 5.12 -3.83 17.95
CA THR A 417 3.79 -4.46 18.01
C THR A 417 2.80 -3.73 18.93
N LEU A 418 1.58 -3.50 18.47
CA LEU A 418 0.42 -3.20 19.30
C LEU A 418 -0.38 -4.50 19.51
N THR A 419 -0.49 -4.97 20.76
CA THR A 419 -1.14 -6.24 21.08
C THR A 419 -2.26 -6.08 22.09
N SER A 420 -3.20 -7.03 22.08
CA SER A 420 -4.25 -7.15 23.08
C SER A 420 -4.87 -8.54 23.05
N SER A 421 -5.55 -8.93 24.12
CA SER A 421 -6.48 -10.06 24.22
C SER A 421 -7.95 -9.61 24.32
N TYR A 422 -8.23 -8.37 23.87
CA TYR A 422 -9.55 -7.75 23.84
C TYR A 422 -10.59 -8.66 23.18
N HIS A 423 -11.73 -8.80 23.86
CA HIS A 423 -12.86 -9.58 23.42
C HIS A 423 -14.16 -8.96 23.92
N THR A 424 -15.23 -9.10 23.15
CA THR A 424 -16.51 -8.48 23.50
C THR A 424 -17.71 -9.29 22.96
N GLY A 425 -18.90 -9.00 23.50
CA GLY A 425 -20.17 -9.51 22.95
C GLY A 425 -20.68 -8.71 21.74
N PHE A 426 -20.02 -7.60 21.38
CA PHE A 426 -20.41 -6.71 20.30
C PHE A 426 -19.52 -6.89 19.07
N ILE A 427 -20.10 -7.13 17.90
CA ILE A 427 -19.34 -7.34 16.65
C ILE A 427 -18.62 -6.08 16.16
N GLU A 428 -19.07 -4.92 16.64
CA GLU A 428 -18.58 -3.58 16.29
C GLU A 428 -17.46 -3.13 17.25
N SER A 429 -16.63 -4.04 17.75
CA SER A 429 -15.46 -3.66 18.54
C SER A 429 -14.28 -4.58 18.27
N GLY A 430 -13.09 -3.99 18.29
CA GLY A 430 -11.82 -4.68 18.12
C GLY A 430 -10.76 -4.06 19.01
N LEU A 431 -9.52 -4.59 18.91
CA LEU A 431 -8.36 -3.98 19.57
C LEU A 431 -8.23 -2.50 19.20
N VAL A 432 -8.41 -2.15 17.93
CA VAL A 432 -8.62 -0.77 17.48
C VAL A 432 -10.06 -0.63 17.01
N THR A 433 -10.82 0.26 17.62
CA THR A 433 -12.21 0.56 17.26
C THR A 433 -12.31 2.00 16.74
N VAL A 434 -12.77 2.17 15.50
CA VAL A 434 -12.87 3.47 14.83
C VAL A 434 -14.34 3.91 14.78
N ASN A 435 -14.65 5.01 15.46
CA ASN A 435 -15.97 5.60 15.61
C ASN A 435 -16.14 6.83 14.71
N GLU A 436 -17.30 7.49 14.77
CA GLU A 436 -17.67 8.68 14.00
C GLU A 436 -16.53 9.70 13.91
N ASN A 437 -16.18 10.11 12.69
CA ASN A 437 -15.06 11.03 12.36
C ASN A 437 -13.64 10.46 12.61
N GLY A 438 -13.53 9.23 13.09
CA GLY A 438 -12.28 8.55 13.35
C GLY A 438 -11.54 8.18 12.06
N VAL A 439 -10.23 8.39 12.08
CA VAL A 439 -9.30 7.95 11.02
C VAL A 439 -8.16 7.16 11.66
N PHE A 440 -8.05 5.89 11.33
CA PHE A 440 -6.91 5.06 11.73
C PHE A 440 -6.00 4.76 10.54
N SER A 441 -4.71 5.12 10.63
CA SER A 441 -3.72 4.83 9.60
C SER A 441 -2.64 3.89 10.12
N LEU A 442 -2.34 2.83 9.37
CA LEU A 442 -1.25 1.91 9.63
C LEU A 442 -0.19 2.00 8.52
N TYR A 443 1.01 2.43 8.90
CA TYR A 443 2.15 2.58 7.99
C TYR A 443 3.13 1.42 8.12
N ARG A 444 3.49 1.06 9.35
CA ARG A 444 4.46 0.01 9.70
C ARG A 444 4.13 -0.57 11.09
N GLY A 445 4.81 -1.66 11.44
CA GLY A 445 4.59 -2.39 12.70
C GLY A 445 3.47 -3.42 12.58
N LYS A 446 3.12 -4.04 13.71
CA LYS A 446 2.09 -5.08 13.77
C LYS A 446 0.99 -4.70 14.76
N VAL A 447 -0.27 -4.91 14.39
CA VAL A 447 -1.43 -4.82 15.28
C VAL A 447 -2.02 -6.22 15.40
N ILE A 448 -2.04 -6.78 16.60
CA ILE A 448 -2.35 -8.20 16.81
C ILE A 448 -3.37 -8.36 17.94
N ASN A 449 -4.56 -8.88 17.61
CA ASN A 449 -5.46 -9.40 18.63
C ASN A 449 -5.16 -10.88 18.88
N THR A 450 -4.78 -11.20 20.10
CA THR A 450 -4.31 -12.50 20.59
C THR A 450 -5.39 -13.29 21.32
N SER A 451 -6.60 -12.76 21.45
CA SER A 451 -7.68 -13.37 22.23
C SER A 451 -8.14 -14.72 21.68
N ASP A 452 -8.25 -15.72 22.55
CA ASP A 452 -8.72 -17.08 22.24
C ASP A 452 -10.10 -17.40 22.85
N LYS A 453 -10.76 -16.40 23.47
CA LYS A 453 -12.02 -16.55 24.21
C LYS A 453 -13.18 -17.04 23.34
N LYS A 454 -13.78 -18.18 23.64
CA LYS A 454 -14.88 -18.70 22.79
C LYS A 454 -16.15 -17.84 22.89
N TYR A 455 -16.89 -17.73 21.78
CA TYR A 455 -18.20 -17.05 21.68
C TYR A 455 -18.18 -15.53 21.91
N SER A 456 -17.04 -14.88 21.63
CA SER A 456 -16.89 -13.43 21.63
C SER A 456 -16.29 -12.95 20.31
N TYR A 457 -16.53 -11.69 19.98
CA TYR A 457 -15.87 -11.02 18.85
C TYR A 457 -14.49 -10.53 19.27
N LYS A 458 -13.52 -10.66 18.36
CA LYS A 458 -12.07 -10.53 18.65
C LYS A 458 -11.31 -9.96 17.46
N GLN A 459 -11.98 -9.10 16.73
CA GLN A 459 -11.39 -8.49 15.56
C GLN A 459 -10.23 -7.61 15.98
N THR A 460 -9.25 -7.47 15.09
CA THR A 460 -8.09 -6.62 15.36
C THR A 460 -8.45 -5.16 15.16
N ILE A 461 -9.15 -4.87 14.07
CA ILE A 461 -9.63 -3.53 13.73
C ILE A 461 -11.13 -3.63 13.43
N ALA A 462 -11.94 -2.83 14.12
CA ALA A 462 -13.36 -2.68 13.85
C ALA A 462 -13.66 -1.22 13.47
N VAL A 463 -14.33 -1.01 12.34
CA VAL A 463 -14.70 0.33 11.85
C VAL A 463 -16.22 0.44 11.91
N ILE A 464 -16.73 1.31 12.77
CA ILE A 464 -18.17 1.53 12.97
C ILE A 464 -18.66 2.62 12.02
N GLU A 465 -18.05 3.81 12.14
CA GLU A 465 -18.43 5.05 11.44
C GLU A 465 -17.16 5.85 11.15
N GLY A 466 -16.39 5.53 10.12
CA GLY A 466 -15.14 6.26 9.88
C GLY A 466 -14.29 5.64 8.78
N ASN A 467 -13.00 5.95 8.80
CA ASN A 467 -12.07 5.55 7.75
C ASN A 467 -10.83 4.86 8.30
N ILE A 468 -10.30 3.93 7.52
CA ILE A 468 -8.95 3.40 7.78
C ILE A 468 -8.06 3.50 6.55
N LYS A 469 -6.76 3.64 6.79
CA LYS A 469 -5.74 3.76 5.75
C LYS A 469 -4.63 2.76 6.03
N LEU A 470 -4.52 1.71 5.23
CA LEU A 470 -3.52 0.67 5.39
C LEU A 470 -2.50 0.82 4.26
N TYR A 471 -1.42 1.53 4.57
CA TYR A 471 -0.30 1.80 3.65
C TYR A 471 0.80 0.75 3.75
N GLY A 472 0.83 0.02 4.87
CA GLY A 472 1.78 -1.04 5.17
C GLY A 472 1.47 -1.69 6.52
N GLY A 473 2.49 -2.30 7.14
CA GLY A 473 2.34 -2.99 8.42
C GLY A 473 1.52 -4.28 8.35
N GLU A 474 1.26 -4.87 9.51
CA GLU A 474 0.57 -6.15 9.64
C GLU A 474 -0.63 -6.00 10.61
N ALA A 475 -1.83 -6.41 10.19
CA ALA A 475 -3.02 -6.49 11.04
C ALA A 475 -3.48 -7.95 11.11
N VAL A 476 -3.42 -8.55 12.31
CA VAL A 476 -3.63 -10.00 12.50
C VAL A 476 -4.61 -10.26 13.63
N SER A 477 -5.62 -11.11 13.38
CA SER A 477 -6.48 -11.66 14.44
C SER A 477 -6.23 -13.15 14.59
N ALA A 478 -6.06 -13.62 15.83
CA ALA A 478 -5.81 -15.03 16.12
C ALA A 478 -7.04 -15.93 15.91
N ASP A 479 -8.26 -15.43 16.16
CA ASP A 479 -9.48 -16.26 16.20
C ASP A 479 -10.76 -15.54 15.72
N ASP A 480 -10.62 -14.44 14.98
CA ASP A 480 -11.74 -13.74 14.32
C ASP A 480 -11.27 -13.11 12.98
N ASN A 481 -12.08 -12.25 12.37
CA ASN A 481 -11.70 -11.44 11.23
C ASN A 481 -10.60 -10.44 11.63
N ALA A 482 -9.64 -10.16 10.76
CA ALA A 482 -8.64 -9.12 11.08
C ALA A 482 -9.26 -7.73 11.06
N VAL A 483 -9.96 -7.41 9.97
CA VAL A 483 -10.64 -6.12 9.82
C VAL A 483 -12.12 -6.34 9.56
N TYR A 484 -12.96 -5.58 10.25
CA TYR A 484 -14.41 -5.59 10.10
C TYR A 484 -14.96 -4.19 9.87
N PHE A 485 -15.93 -4.11 8.98
CA PHE A 485 -16.65 -2.91 8.62
C PHE A 485 -18.11 -3.03 9.01
N GLY A 486 -18.54 -2.15 9.90
CA GLY A 486 -19.93 -1.93 10.25
C GLY A 486 -20.73 -1.34 9.09
N SER A 487 -22.04 -1.24 9.28
CA SER A 487 -22.97 -0.79 8.23
C SER A 487 -22.87 0.69 7.87
N GLN A 488 -22.24 1.51 8.73
CA GLN A 488 -22.08 2.96 8.55
C GLN A 488 -20.63 3.35 8.27
N ALA A 489 -19.74 2.37 8.08
CA ALA A 489 -18.34 2.66 7.79
C ALA A 489 -18.20 3.23 6.37
N GLU A 490 -17.28 4.18 6.19
CA GLU A 490 -17.08 4.87 4.92
C GLU A 490 -16.16 4.06 3.99
N ASN A 491 -14.85 4.25 4.08
CA ASN A 491 -13.88 3.64 3.16
C ASN A 491 -12.68 3.00 3.86
N VAL A 492 -12.15 1.95 3.23
CA VAL A 492 -10.78 1.45 3.45
C VAL A 492 -9.90 1.95 2.34
N ILE A 493 -8.78 2.59 2.66
CA ILE A 493 -7.75 2.88 1.68
C ILE A 493 -6.65 1.83 1.79
N LEU A 494 -6.39 1.12 0.69
CA LEU A 494 -5.27 0.19 0.55
C LEU A 494 -4.24 0.74 -0.44
N SER A 495 -2.98 0.69 -0.05
CA SER A 495 -1.84 1.05 -0.90
C SER A 495 -0.58 0.33 -0.42
N GLY A 496 0.35 0.02 -1.33
CA GLY A 496 1.58 -0.70 -1.00
C GLY A 496 1.36 -2.18 -0.70
N ALA A 497 1.92 -2.68 0.40
CA ALA A 497 1.90 -4.10 0.78
C ALA A 497 1.46 -4.34 2.25
N PRO A 498 0.27 -3.88 2.67
CA PRO A 498 -0.25 -4.21 3.98
C PRO A 498 -0.45 -5.73 4.11
N LYS A 499 -0.23 -6.31 5.29
CA LYS A 499 -0.52 -7.73 5.53
C LYS A 499 -1.71 -7.84 6.46
N ILE A 500 -2.81 -8.37 5.97
CA ILE A 500 -4.05 -8.48 6.72
C ILE A 500 -4.41 -9.95 6.84
N LYS A 501 -4.55 -10.46 8.06
CA LYS A 501 -4.78 -11.88 8.29
C LYS A 501 -5.75 -12.17 9.42
N GLY A 502 -6.95 -12.62 9.07
CA GLY A 502 -7.91 -13.20 10.02
C GLY A 502 -7.64 -14.68 10.28
N ALA A 503 -8.42 -15.29 11.17
CA ALA A 503 -8.34 -16.72 11.45
C ALA A 503 -8.65 -17.60 10.22
N SER A 504 -8.34 -18.89 10.29
CA SER A 504 -8.44 -19.81 9.15
C SER A 504 -9.86 -19.95 8.59
N ASP A 505 -10.88 -19.88 9.43
CA ASP A 505 -12.31 -19.97 9.07
C ASP A 505 -13.01 -18.60 8.99
N LYS A 506 -12.24 -17.51 9.01
CA LYS A 506 -12.72 -16.12 9.01
C LYS A 506 -12.16 -15.36 7.82
N ALA A 507 -12.72 -14.18 7.57
CA ALA A 507 -12.23 -13.28 6.54
C ALA A 507 -11.01 -12.50 7.02
N ASP A 508 -10.14 -12.11 6.09
CA ASP A 508 -9.13 -11.10 6.37
C ASP A 508 -9.80 -9.71 6.48
N ILE A 509 -10.77 -9.45 5.59
CA ILE A 509 -11.62 -8.25 5.63
C ILE A 509 -13.09 -8.67 5.52
N TYR A 510 -13.91 -8.29 6.50
CA TYR A 510 -15.36 -8.52 6.47
C TYR A 510 -16.12 -7.20 6.31
N LEU A 511 -16.86 -7.09 5.20
CA LEU A 511 -17.71 -5.97 4.82
C LEU A 511 -19.18 -6.26 5.15
N ARG A 512 -19.74 -5.72 6.24
CA ARG A 512 -21.16 -5.96 6.60
C ARG A 512 -22.17 -5.13 5.78
N ASN A 513 -21.71 -4.12 5.04
CA ASN A 513 -22.48 -2.98 4.51
C ASN A 513 -23.87 -3.30 3.89
N SER A 514 -24.82 -2.39 4.15
CA SER A 514 -26.22 -2.38 3.70
C SER A 514 -26.58 -1.23 2.73
N GLY A 515 -25.62 -0.45 2.22
CA GLY A 515 -25.85 0.69 1.31
C GLY A 515 -24.74 0.90 0.27
N SER A 516 -25.13 1.17 -0.97
CA SER A 516 -24.25 1.27 -2.13
C SER A 516 -23.48 2.61 -2.14
N GLU A 517 -22.17 2.56 -1.88
CA GLU A 517 -21.11 3.37 -2.52
C GLU A 517 -19.73 2.98 -1.92
N LYS A 518 -19.12 1.93 -2.51
CA LYS A 518 -17.69 1.52 -2.53
C LYS A 518 -16.92 1.39 -1.18
N LEU A 519 -16.40 0.18 -0.89
CA LEU A 519 -15.88 -0.17 0.44
C LEU A 519 -14.36 -0.39 0.54
N ILE A 520 -13.66 -0.65 -0.57
CA ILE A 520 -12.19 -0.71 -0.63
C ILE A 520 -11.67 0.20 -1.75
N ALA A 521 -11.02 1.29 -1.38
CA ALA A 521 -10.32 2.19 -2.27
C ALA A 521 -8.87 1.78 -2.47
N ILE A 522 -8.50 1.58 -3.73
CA ILE A 522 -7.13 1.30 -4.17
C ILE A 522 -6.53 2.62 -4.64
N ASP A 523 -5.68 3.21 -3.80
CA ASP A 523 -5.10 4.54 -4.03
C ASP A 523 -3.79 4.46 -4.85
N ALA A 524 -3.08 3.34 -4.73
CA ALA A 524 -1.90 3.00 -5.54
C ALA A 524 -1.85 1.48 -5.80
N PRO A 525 -1.01 1.00 -6.74
CA PRO A 525 -0.89 -0.42 -7.02
C PRO A 525 -0.55 -1.25 -5.78
N LEU A 526 -1.27 -2.35 -5.58
CA LEU A 526 -1.00 -3.29 -4.49
C LEU A 526 0.18 -4.20 -4.87
N THR A 527 1.04 -4.48 -3.90
CA THR A 527 2.26 -5.31 -4.07
C THR A 527 2.32 -6.49 -3.10
N ASN A 528 1.19 -6.85 -2.46
CA ASN A 528 1.10 -8.03 -1.61
C ASN A 528 1.42 -9.33 -2.36
N THR A 529 1.97 -10.30 -1.64
CA THR A 529 2.38 -11.61 -2.16
C THR A 529 1.31 -12.68 -2.00
N GLU A 530 0.33 -12.46 -1.13
CA GLU A 530 -0.76 -13.38 -0.81
C GLU A 530 -2.10 -12.66 -0.96
N PRO A 531 -3.15 -13.31 -1.49
CA PRO A 531 -4.45 -12.70 -1.66
C PRO A 531 -5.19 -12.51 -0.33
N TYR A 532 -5.93 -11.43 -0.19
CA TYR A 532 -6.83 -11.20 0.94
C TYR A 532 -8.13 -11.97 0.77
N ARG A 533 -8.58 -12.65 1.83
CA ARG A 533 -9.89 -13.31 1.90
C ARG A 533 -10.95 -12.29 2.30
N ILE A 534 -11.85 -11.95 1.38
CA ILE A 534 -12.89 -10.93 1.58
C ILE A 534 -14.25 -11.59 1.78
N LYS A 535 -14.99 -11.13 2.78
CA LYS A 535 -16.39 -11.48 3.01
C LYS A 535 -17.26 -10.26 2.83
N ALA A 536 -18.43 -10.37 2.20
CA ALA A 536 -19.37 -9.26 2.08
C ALA A 536 -20.84 -9.70 2.23
N LEU A 537 -21.65 -8.87 2.89
CA LEU A 537 -23.07 -9.20 3.12
C LEU A 537 -23.95 -9.04 1.86
N ARG A 538 -23.48 -8.32 0.83
CA ARG A 538 -24.15 -8.11 -0.46
C ARG A 538 -23.27 -8.51 -1.63
N ASN A 539 -23.89 -9.03 -2.70
CA ASN A 539 -23.24 -9.43 -3.94
C ASN A 539 -23.10 -8.24 -4.90
N ASP A 540 -22.32 -7.23 -4.50
CA ASP A 540 -22.14 -6.00 -5.28
C ASP A 540 -20.65 -5.65 -5.46
N VAL A 541 -20.38 -4.60 -6.24
CA VAL A 541 -19.06 -4.00 -6.41
C VAL A 541 -18.51 -3.54 -5.06
N PHE A 542 -17.35 -4.07 -4.67
CA PHE A 542 -16.72 -3.74 -3.38
C PHE A 542 -15.44 -2.92 -3.50
N THR A 543 -14.90 -2.71 -4.71
CA THR A 543 -13.71 -1.87 -4.93
C THR A 543 -14.01 -0.53 -5.62
N ILE A 544 -13.10 0.43 -5.41
CA ILE A 544 -12.89 1.59 -6.27
C ILE A 544 -11.41 1.73 -6.59
N GLY A 545 -11.10 2.01 -7.86
CA GLY A 545 -9.73 2.28 -8.29
C GLY A 545 -9.00 1.05 -8.80
N TRP A 546 -9.61 -0.15 -8.76
CA TRP A 546 -9.01 -1.35 -9.36
C TRP A 546 -8.75 -1.12 -10.85
N ASN A 547 -9.71 -0.56 -11.58
CA ASN A 547 -9.53 -0.29 -13.01
C ASN A 547 -8.34 0.67 -13.25
N LYS A 548 -8.23 1.72 -12.43
CA LYS A 548 -7.19 2.74 -12.57
C LYS A 548 -5.78 2.23 -12.24
N HIS A 549 -5.64 1.40 -11.20
CA HIS A 549 -4.33 1.03 -10.64
C HIS A 549 -3.92 -0.42 -10.89
N MET A 550 -4.87 -1.30 -11.21
CA MET A 550 -4.70 -2.77 -11.22
C MET A 550 -5.39 -3.47 -12.41
N SER A 551 -5.86 -2.75 -13.43
CA SER A 551 -6.70 -3.30 -14.52
C SER A 551 -6.13 -4.52 -15.24
N GLU A 552 -4.83 -4.59 -15.48
CA GLU A 552 -4.18 -5.73 -16.17
C GLU A 552 -3.80 -6.88 -15.21
N ARG A 553 -3.96 -6.70 -13.89
CA ARG A 553 -3.58 -7.70 -12.90
C ARG A 553 -4.61 -8.82 -12.80
N ASN A 554 -4.12 -10.01 -12.44
CA ASN A 554 -4.96 -11.17 -12.13
C ASN A 554 -5.55 -10.98 -10.72
N VAL A 555 -6.88 -10.95 -10.64
CA VAL A 555 -7.66 -10.71 -9.42
C VAL A 555 -7.29 -11.69 -8.30
N ASN A 556 -7.14 -12.98 -8.63
CA ASN A 556 -6.92 -14.05 -7.66
C ASN A 556 -5.58 -13.99 -6.93
N ASN A 557 -4.63 -13.18 -7.43
CA ASN A 557 -3.37 -12.94 -6.73
C ASN A 557 -3.52 -11.92 -5.58
N TYR A 558 -4.63 -11.18 -5.55
CA TYR A 558 -4.85 -10.05 -4.63
C TYR A 558 -6.08 -10.23 -3.76
N PHE A 559 -7.16 -10.78 -4.30
CA PHE A 559 -8.42 -10.96 -3.61
C PHE A 559 -9.01 -12.34 -3.91
N VAL A 560 -9.51 -13.00 -2.87
CA VAL A 560 -10.31 -14.22 -2.95
C VAL A 560 -11.50 -14.11 -2.01
N SER A 561 -12.58 -14.83 -2.30
CA SER A 561 -13.74 -14.86 -1.40
C SER A 561 -13.43 -15.67 -0.14
N ALA A 562 -13.88 -15.18 1.01
CA ALA A 562 -13.92 -15.93 2.27
C ALA A 562 -15.23 -16.73 2.43
N GLU A 563 -16.19 -16.54 1.52
CA GLU A 563 -17.50 -17.19 1.53
C GLU A 563 -17.55 -18.32 0.51
N LYS A 564 -18.06 -19.47 0.95
CA LYS A 564 -18.34 -20.62 0.08
C LYS A 564 -19.39 -20.24 -0.96
N GLY A 565 -19.31 -20.79 -2.17
CA GLY A 565 -20.23 -20.44 -3.26
C GLY A 565 -19.95 -19.13 -3.98
N LYS A 566 -19.06 -18.27 -3.45
CA LYS A 566 -18.77 -16.93 -3.97
C LYS A 566 -17.35 -16.84 -4.53
N PHE A 567 -17.16 -16.06 -5.59
CA PHE A 567 -15.84 -15.64 -6.08
C PHE A 567 -15.84 -14.16 -6.43
N ILE A 568 -14.67 -13.64 -6.79
CA ILE A 568 -14.45 -12.22 -7.09
C ILE A 568 -14.09 -12.09 -8.57
N ASN A 569 -14.76 -11.20 -9.29
CA ASN A 569 -14.47 -10.94 -10.71
C ASN A 569 -14.60 -9.45 -11.06
N LYS A 570 -14.14 -9.09 -12.26
CA LYS A 570 -14.28 -7.74 -12.82
C LYS A 570 -15.68 -7.58 -13.43
N ASN A 571 -16.34 -6.49 -13.08
CA ASN A 571 -17.57 -6.04 -13.73
C ASN A 571 -17.29 -5.28 -15.04
N ASP A 572 -18.33 -4.76 -15.68
CA ASP A 572 -18.23 -3.99 -16.94
C ASP A 572 -17.36 -2.73 -16.83
N ASN A 573 -17.25 -2.15 -15.63
CA ASN A 573 -16.39 -1.00 -15.35
C ASN A 573 -14.95 -1.41 -14.98
N SER A 574 -14.63 -2.70 -15.05
CA SER A 574 -13.38 -3.30 -14.58
C SER A 574 -13.09 -3.04 -13.09
N GLU A 575 -14.12 -2.87 -12.27
CA GLU A 575 -14.03 -2.92 -10.80
C GLU A 575 -14.40 -4.31 -10.28
N LEU A 576 -14.05 -4.64 -9.05
CA LEU A 576 -14.28 -5.97 -8.48
C LEU A 576 -15.63 -6.07 -7.78
N GLU A 577 -16.33 -7.16 -8.05
CA GLU A 577 -17.61 -7.52 -7.44
C GLU A 577 -17.61 -8.99 -7.01
N PHE A 578 -18.53 -9.31 -6.09
CA PHE A 578 -18.82 -10.69 -5.73
C PHE A 578 -19.78 -11.31 -6.74
N CYS A 579 -19.47 -12.52 -7.16
CA CYS A 579 -20.32 -13.32 -8.03
C CYS A 579 -20.53 -14.71 -7.43
N ASP A 580 -21.70 -15.27 -7.64
CA ASP A 580 -21.97 -16.68 -7.38
C ASP A 580 -21.33 -17.57 -8.44
N TYR A 581 -20.99 -18.82 -8.07
CA TYR A 581 -20.60 -19.85 -9.05
C TYR A 581 -21.58 -19.84 -10.22
N ALA A 582 -21.03 -19.69 -11.41
CA ALA A 582 -21.82 -19.58 -12.62
C ALA A 582 -21.07 -20.20 -13.79
N ILE A 583 -21.83 -20.82 -14.68
CA ILE A 583 -21.37 -21.10 -16.03
C ILE A 583 -21.48 -19.78 -16.81
N THR A 584 -20.34 -19.19 -17.14
CA THR A 584 -20.24 -17.91 -17.84
C THR A 584 -20.35 -18.03 -19.34
N GLU A 585 -20.08 -19.21 -19.88
CA GLU A 585 -20.31 -19.50 -21.28
C GLU A 585 -20.93 -20.90 -21.39
N GLN A 586 -22.20 -20.90 -21.81
CA GLN A 586 -22.93 -22.13 -22.06
C GLN A 586 -22.35 -22.84 -23.28
N VAL A 587 -22.44 -24.16 -23.27
CA VAL A 587 -21.95 -25.00 -24.36
C VAL A 587 -22.73 -24.72 -25.65
N SER A 588 -22.04 -24.52 -26.77
CA SER A 588 -22.68 -24.23 -28.06
C SER A 588 -21.83 -24.66 -29.25
N ASP A 589 -22.44 -24.75 -30.44
CA ASP A 589 -21.70 -24.97 -31.70
C ASP A 589 -20.63 -23.88 -31.92
N SER A 590 -20.95 -22.62 -31.59
CA SER A 590 -20.07 -21.47 -31.87
C SER A 590 -18.80 -21.43 -31.01
N ASN A 591 -18.83 -22.00 -29.81
CA ASN A 591 -17.65 -22.13 -28.94
C ASN A 591 -17.01 -23.52 -28.99
N GLY A 592 -17.41 -24.33 -29.97
CA GLY A 592 -16.87 -25.67 -30.19
C GLY A 592 -17.17 -26.61 -29.03
N TYR A 593 -18.37 -26.50 -28.45
CA TYR A 593 -18.87 -27.29 -27.34
C TYR A 593 -18.02 -27.19 -26.06
N THR A 594 -17.67 -25.96 -25.70
CA THR A 594 -16.89 -25.68 -24.49
C THR A 594 -17.78 -25.02 -23.44
N VAL A 595 -17.73 -25.52 -22.21
CA VAL A 595 -18.30 -24.88 -21.03
C VAL A 595 -17.23 -24.02 -20.39
N THR A 596 -17.54 -22.74 -20.19
CA THR A 596 -16.71 -21.85 -19.37
C THR A 596 -17.47 -21.59 -18.09
N ALA A 597 -16.82 -21.80 -16.96
CA ALA A 597 -17.38 -21.53 -15.64
C ALA A 597 -16.45 -20.61 -14.87
N ASN A 598 -17.02 -19.73 -14.07
CA ASN A 598 -16.22 -18.92 -13.16
C ASN A 598 -15.82 -19.72 -11.92
N GLY A 599 -14.73 -19.28 -11.28
CA GLY A 599 -14.08 -20.00 -10.19
C GLY A 599 -13.09 -21.06 -10.69
N THR A 600 -12.74 -22.02 -9.83
CA THR A 600 -11.85 -23.14 -10.16
C THR A 600 -12.60 -24.47 -9.97
N PRO A 601 -13.28 -24.99 -10.99
CA PRO A 601 -13.92 -26.30 -10.93
C PRO A 601 -12.91 -27.43 -10.72
N VAL A 602 -13.31 -28.47 -9.99
CA VAL A 602 -12.50 -29.67 -9.75
C VAL A 602 -12.84 -30.81 -10.70
N SER A 603 -14.04 -30.82 -11.31
CA SER A 603 -14.39 -31.80 -12.34
C SER A 603 -15.43 -31.30 -13.34
N TYR A 604 -15.36 -31.87 -14.54
CA TYR A 604 -16.37 -31.76 -15.59
C TYR A 604 -16.83 -33.17 -15.95
N VAL A 605 -18.14 -33.42 -15.97
CA VAL A 605 -18.70 -34.73 -16.33
C VAL A 605 -19.80 -34.53 -17.35
N TRP A 606 -19.68 -35.19 -18.50
CA TRP A 606 -20.68 -35.09 -19.57
C TRP A 606 -21.68 -36.24 -19.52
N TYR A 607 -22.95 -35.92 -19.77
CA TYR A 607 -24.04 -36.89 -19.79
C TYR A 607 -24.81 -36.78 -21.10
N PRO A 608 -25.17 -37.91 -21.73
CA PRO A 608 -26.24 -37.91 -22.72
C PRO A 608 -27.56 -37.61 -22.00
N VAL A 609 -28.44 -36.84 -22.63
CA VAL A 609 -29.70 -36.43 -22.00
C VAL A 609 -30.90 -36.68 -22.87
N THR A 610 -32.04 -36.89 -22.24
CA THR A 610 -33.36 -36.87 -22.88
C THR A 610 -34.13 -35.66 -22.37
N VAL A 611 -34.58 -34.79 -23.28
CA VAL A 611 -35.30 -33.55 -22.96
C VAL A 611 -36.78 -33.71 -23.29
N THR A 612 -37.66 -33.41 -22.33
CA THR A 612 -39.11 -33.38 -22.54
C THR A 612 -39.65 -31.99 -22.26
N VAL A 613 -40.37 -31.41 -23.21
CA VAL A 613 -41.03 -30.10 -23.06
C VAL A 613 -42.52 -30.33 -22.83
N SER A 614 -43.10 -29.67 -21.82
CA SER A 614 -44.53 -29.82 -21.50
C SER A 614 -45.12 -28.52 -20.97
N GLU A 615 -46.28 -28.12 -21.50
CA GLU A 615 -47.04 -26.98 -20.98
C GLU A 615 -47.47 -27.22 -19.54
N VAL A 616 -47.49 -26.15 -18.74
CA VAL A 616 -47.98 -26.17 -17.36
C VAL A 616 -49.47 -25.84 -17.35
N THR A 617 -50.27 -26.84 -17.02
CA THR A 617 -51.73 -26.82 -17.04
C THR A 617 -52.28 -27.36 -15.72
N ASP A 618 -53.60 -27.32 -15.56
CA ASP A 618 -54.29 -27.95 -14.43
C ASP A 618 -54.13 -29.49 -14.33
N LYS A 619 -53.51 -30.12 -15.34
CA LYS A 619 -53.21 -31.57 -15.34
C LYS A 619 -51.90 -31.94 -14.66
N ASN A 620 -50.94 -31.01 -14.60
CA ASN A 620 -49.58 -31.26 -14.11
C ASN A 620 -49.07 -30.21 -13.12
N ALA A 621 -49.89 -29.22 -12.77
CA ALA A 621 -49.67 -28.28 -11.69
C ALA A 621 -50.95 -28.10 -10.85
N GLU A 622 -50.77 -27.81 -9.58
CA GLU A 622 -51.86 -27.58 -8.61
C GLU A 622 -52.14 -26.08 -8.49
N ALA A 623 -53.41 -25.69 -8.47
CA ALA A 623 -53.80 -24.32 -8.21
C ALA A 623 -53.37 -23.89 -6.79
N TYR A 624 -53.05 -22.60 -6.64
CA TYR A 624 -52.76 -22.00 -5.34
C TYR A 624 -54.05 -21.56 -4.66
N GLU A 625 -54.23 -21.90 -3.38
CA GLU A 625 -55.39 -21.55 -2.57
C GLU A 625 -54.99 -20.77 -1.32
N HIS A 626 -55.60 -19.61 -1.11
CA HIS A 626 -55.45 -18.80 0.11
C HIS A 626 -56.75 -18.06 0.43
N ASN A 627 -57.19 -18.04 1.69
CA ASN A 627 -58.40 -17.35 2.16
C ASN A 627 -59.66 -17.59 1.28
N SER A 628 -59.89 -18.84 0.85
CA SER A 628 -61.01 -19.24 -0.03
C SER A 628 -61.00 -18.63 -1.44
N GLN A 629 -59.86 -18.07 -1.88
CA GLN A 629 -59.58 -17.76 -3.27
C GLN A 629 -58.66 -18.83 -3.86
N ILE A 630 -58.92 -19.23 -5.11
CA ILE A 630 -58.16 -20.27 -5.81
C ILE A 630 -57.75 -19.71 -7.16
N SER A 631 -56.49 -19.88 -7.54
CA SER A 631 -56.02 -19.56 -8.89
C SER A 631 -56.65 -20.49 -9.93
N ALA A 632 -56.66 -20.08 -11.19
CA ALA A 632 -57.34 -20.86 -12.23
C ALA A 632 -56.52 -20.91 -13.52
N TYR A 633 -56.55 -22.06 -14.18
CA TYR A 633 -56.01 -22.24 -15.52
C TYR A 633 -57.14 -22.14 -16.56
N ASP A 634 -56.90 -21.37 -17.61
CA ASP A 634 -57.75 -21.27 -18.79
C ASP A 634 -56.95 -21.63 -20.04
N SER A 635 -57.51 -22.47 -20.92
CA SER A 635 -56.78 -22.97 -22.09
C SER A 635 -56.50 -21.91 -23.17
N GLU A 636 -57.23 -20.79 -23.17
CA GLU A 636 -56.99 -19.69 -24.12
C GLU A 636 -56.05 -18.63 -23.54
N ASN A 637 -56.10 -18.38 -22.23
CA ASN A 637 -55.44 -17.24 -21.58
C ASN A 637 -54.36 -17.60 -20.54
N GLY A 638 -54.18 -18.88 -20.21
CA GLY A 638 -53.21 -19.36 -19.22
C GLY A 638 -53.68 -19.25 -17.77
N TRP A 639 -52.73 -19.20 -16.84
CA TRP A 639 -52.99 -19.12 -15.41
C TRP A 639 -53.35 -17.69 -14.97
N SER A 640 -54.43 -17.57 -14.21
CA SER A 640 -54.83 -16.37 -13.48
C SER A 640 -54.44 -16.50 -12.02
N GLY A 641 -53.63 -15.56 -11.52
CA GLY A 641 -53.15 -15.57 -10.14
C GLY A 641 -54.18 -15.03 -9.14
N ILE A 642 -53.97 -15.31 -7.86
CA ILE A 642 -54.72 -14.70 -6.76
C ILE A 642 -53.87 -13.63 -6.07
N ASN A 643 -54.51 -12.56 -5.62
CA ASN A 643 -53.84 -11.42 -4.98
C ASN A 643 -53.73 -11.67 -3.47
N ASP A 644 -52.57 -12.12 -3.04
CA ASP A 644 -52.11 -12.07 -1.65
C ASP A 644 -51.03 -10.95 -1.55
N VAL A 645 -50.27 -10.83 -0.46
CA VAL A 645 -49.12 -9.89 -0.35
C VAL A 645 -48.24 -9.90 -1.62
N ASN A 646 -48.17 -11.05 -2.31
CA ASN A 646 -47.73 -11.22 -3.69
C ASN A 646 -48.85 -11.87 -4.55
N MET A 647 -48.75 -11.80 -5.88
CA MET A 647 -49.67 -12.51 -6.76
C MET A 647 -49.20 -13.95 -7.00
N ASN A 648 -50.08 -14.90 -6.71
CA ASN A 648 -49.75 -16.31 -6.57
C ASN A 648 -50.47 -17.18 -7.61
N TYR A 649 -49.75 -18.06 -8.31
CA TYR A 649 -50.28 -18.76 -9.49
C TYR A 649 -50.49 -20.27 -9.30
N PHE A 650 -49.44 -21.07 -9.21
CA PHE A 650 -49.57 -22.53 -9.15
C PHE A 650 -48.40 -23.15 -8.40
N LYS A 651 -48.61 -24.37 -7.94
CA LYS A 651 -47.58 -25.28 -7.41
C LYS A 651 -47.25 -26.35 -8.45
N ILE A 652 -45.99 -26.67 -8.63
CA ILE A 652 -45.54 -27.66 -9.61
C ILE A 652 -44.37 -28.49 -9.05
N SER A 653 -44.38 -29.80 -9.34
CA SER A 653 -43.28 -30.69 -8.97
C SER A 653 -42.17 -30.64 -10.03
N LEU A 654 -40.99 -30.20 -9.60
CA LEU A 654 -39.78 -30.12 -10.42
C LEU A 654 -38.68 -30.98 -9.78
N SER A 655 -37.87 -31.60 -10.62
CA SER A 655 -36.63 -32.26 -10.19
C SER A 655 -35.45 -31.30 -10.34
N GLU A 656 -34.38 -31.53 -9.59
CA GLU A 656 -33.16 -30.72 -9.66
C GLU A 656 -32.65 -30.63 -11.11
N GLY A 657 -32.53 -29.40 -11.62
CA GLY A 657 -32.15 -29.09 -13.01
C GLY A 657 -33.30 -29.01 -14.01
N ASP A 658 -34.55 -29.26 -13.62
CA ASP A 658 -35.71 -28.96 -14.48
C ASP A 658 -35.84 -27.45 -14.67
N ILE A 659 -36.18 -27.02 -15.89
CA ILE A 659 -36.36 -25.60 -16.22
C ILE A 659 -37.85 -25.26 -16.27
N LEU A 660 -38.23 -24.16 -15.61
CA LEU A 660 -39.55 -23.55 -15.74
C LEU A 660 -39.43 -22.23 -16.50
N LYS A 661 -40.13 -22.13 -17.63
CA LYS A 661 -40.27 -20.89 -18.40
C LYS A 661 -41.64 -20.30 -18.16
N VAL A 662 -41.70 -19.02 -17.80
CA VAL A 662 -42.94 -18.30 -17.49
C VAL A 662 -43.04 -17.07 -18.40
N LYS A 663 -44.16 -16.94 -19.10
CA LYS A 663 -44.43 -15.81 -20.00
C LYS A 663 -45.71 -15.09 -19.58
N PRO A 664 -45.59 -13.89 -19.01
CA PRO A 664 -46.74 -13.01 -18.78
C PRO A 664 -47.39 -12.57 -20.09
N ALA A 665 -48.72 -12.43 -20.09
CA ALA A 665 -49.48 -11.95 -21.25
C ALA A 665 -49.20 -10.47 -21.59
N SER A 666 -48.62 -9.71 -20.65
CA SER A 666 -48.17 -8.34 -20.84
C SER A 666 -46.82 -8.13 -20.15
N PRO A 667 -45.91 -7.32 -20.71
CA PRO A 667 -44.62 -7.02 -20.09
C PRO A 667 -44.80 -6.47 -18.66
N LEU A 668 -43.94 -6.91 -17.74
CA LEU A 668 -43.91 -6.43 -16.37
C LEU A 668 -43.15 -5.10 -16.27
N ASP A 669 -43.40 -4.34 -15.19
CA ASP A 669 -42.68 -3.09 -14.94
C ASP A 669 -41.29 -3.33 -14.34
N GLU A 670 -40.42 -2.31 -14.34
CA GLU A 670 -39.02 -2.40 -13.86
C GLU A 670 -38.87 -2.71 -12.36
N PHE A 671 -39.97 -2.67 -11.60
CA PHE A 671 -39.99 -2.96 -10.16
C PHE A 671 -40.59 -4.34 -9.86
N SER A 672 -41.07 -5.03 -10.89
CA SER A 672 -41.71 -6.33 -10.77
C SER A 672 -40.67 -7.44 -10.66
N MET A 673 -40.96 -8.43 -9.83
CA MET A 673 -40.09 -9.57 -9.60
C MET A 673 -40.89 -10.86 -9.76
N VAL A 674 -40.41 -11.78 -10.59
CA VAL A 674 -41.00 -13.12 -10.73
C VAL A 674 -40.19 -14.07 -9.87
N SER A 675 -40.87 -14.78 -8.97
CA SER A 675 -40.24 -15.60 -7.96
C SER A 675 -40.69 -17.05 -8.06
N LEU A 676 -39.74 -17.98 -7.99
CA LEU A 676 -39.99 -19.41 -7.83
C LEU A 676 -39.50 -19.84 -6.45
N THR A 677 -40.41 -20.31 -5.61
CA THR A 677 -40.13 -20.65 -4.20
C THR A 677 -40.28 -22.14 -3.96
N ASN A 678 -39.27 -22.79 -3.37
CA ASN A 678 -39.41 -24.17 -2.91
C ASN A 678 -40.33 -24.22 -1.69
N VAL A 679 -41.40 -25.01 -1.75
CA VAL A 679 -42.46 -25.04 -0.74
C VAL A 679 -41.96 -25.59 0.61
N VAL A 680 -40.93 -26.45 0.60
CA VAL A 680 -40.44 -27.12 1.81
C VAL A 680 -39.30 -26.35 2.47
N THR A 681 -38.34 -25.87 1.67
CA THR A 681 -37.16 -25.15 2.21
C THR A 681 -37.41 -23.66 2.40
N GLU A 682 -38.47 -23.12 1.80
CA GLU A 682 -38.75 -21.68 1.70
C GLU A 682 -37.68 -20.90 0.93
N GLU A 683 -36.79 -21.60 0.21
CA GLU A 683 -35.76 -20.97 -0.62
C GLU A 683 -36.33 -20.36 -1.90
N PHE A 684 -35.82 -19.17 -2.17
CA PHE A 684 -36.11 -18.18 -3.19
C PHE A 684 -35.32 -18.13 -4.50
N GLN A 685 -35.92 -18.19 -5.69
CA GLN A 685 -35.28 -17.70 -6.91
C GLN A 685 -36.02 -16.49 -7.48
N ASP A 686 -35.34 -15.36 -7.61
CA ASP A 686 -35.92 -14.11 -8.14
C ASP A 686 -35.32 -13.75 -9.51
N VAL A 687 -36.18 -13.46 -10.48
CA VAL A 687 -35.79 -13.00 -11.81
C VAL A 687 -36.50 -11.70 -12.15
N CYS A 688 -35.71 -10.63 -12.33
CA CYS A 688 -36.23 -9.28 -12.60
C CYS A 688 -36.39 -8.98 -14.09
N ASN A 689 -35.68 -9.70 -14.97
CA ASN A 689 -35.65 -9.43 -16.41
C ASN A 689 -36.09 -10.64 -17.22
N ALA A 690 -37.01 -10.42 -18.16
CA ALA A 690 -37.37 -11.42 -19.17
C ALA A 690 -36.29 -11.52 -20.25
N ASN A 691 -36.22 -12.68 -20.93
CA ASN A 691 -35.40 -12.86 -22.12
C ASN A 691 -35.98 -12.11 -23.35
N SER A 692 -35.32 -12.21 -24.51
CA SER A 692 -35.76 -11.56 -25.75
C SER A 692 -37.15 -11.97 -26.22
N ASP A 693 -37.64 -13.14 -25.78
CA ASP A 693 -38.95 -13.69 -26.12
C ASP A 693 -40.03 -13.31 -25.08
N GLY A 694 -39.66 -12.55 -24.05
CA GLY A 694 -40.53 -12.14 -22.96
C GLY A 694 -40.76 -13.22 -21.89
N GLU A 695 -39.87 -14.20 -21.78
CA GLU A 695 -39.95 -15.29 -20.80
C GLU A 695 -39.01 -15.07 -19.61
N TYR A 696 -39.49 -15.40 -18.41
CA TYR A 696 -38.72 -15.54 -17.18
C TYR A 696 -38.35 -17.01 -17.00
N VAL A 697 -37.08 -17.31 -16.78
CA VAL A 697 -36.55 -18.68 -16.81
C VAL A 697 -35.96 -19.02 -15.45
N PHE A 698 -36.41 -20.13 -14.88
CA PHE A 698 -35.96 -20.66 -13.60
C PHE A 698 -35.39 -22.07 -13.79
N THR A 699 -34.41 -22.44 -12.97
CA THR A 699 -33.87 -23.81 -12.91
C THR A 699 -34.05 -24.34 -11.50
N ALA A 700 -34.75 -25.45 -11.33
CA ALA A 700 -34.99 -26.01 -10.01
C ALA A 700 -33.67 -26.44 -9.34
N GLU A 701 -33.39 -25.92 -8.14
CA GLU A 701 -32.15 -26.20 -7.39
C GLU A 701 -32.18 -27.52 -6.61
N ALA A 702 -33.35 -28.11 -6.44
CA ALA A 702 -33.53 -29.37 -5.72
C ALA A 702 -34.80 -30.09 -6.21
N ASP A 703 -34.90 -31.37 -5.91
CA ASP A 703 -36.16 -32.10 -6.06
C ASP A 703 -37.21 -31.54 -5.09
N GLY A 704 -38.36 -31.12 -5.60
CA GLY A 704 -39.40 -30.57 -4.73
C GLY A 704 -40.65 -30.06 -5.43
N GLU A 705 -41.58 -29.61 -4.61
CA GLU A 705 -42.68 -28.78 -5.08
C GLU A 705 -42.27 -27.32 -5.01
N TYR A 706 -42.48 -26.63 -6.13
CA TYR A 706 -42.16 -25.23 -6.30
C TYR A 706 -43.44 -24.43 -6.52
N PHE A 707 -43.41 -23.20 -6.03
CA PHE A 707 -44.54 -22.30 -6.07
C PHE A 707 -44.15 -21.01 -6.81
N LEU A 708 -44.97 -20.60 -7.80
CA LEU A 708 -44.71 -19.42 -8.64
C LEU A 708 -45.49 -18.19 -8.14
N SER A 709 -44.78 -17.08 -7.94
CA SER A 709 -45.37 -15.77 -7.59
C SER A 709 -44.76 -14.58 -8.34
N ILE A 710 -45.48 -13.45 -8.35
CA ILE A 710 -45.00 -12.17 -8.88
C ILE A 710 -45.25 -11.07 -7.83
N ALA A 711 -44.21 -10.30 -7.51
CA ALA A 711 -44.20 -9.22 -6.52
C ALA A 711 -43.85 -7.85 -7.13
N GLY A 712 -44.06 -6.76 -6.37
CA GLY A 712 -43.49 -5.42 -6.69
C GLY A 712 -44.21 -4.57 -7.74
N VAL A 713 -45.35 -5.02 -8.28
CA VAL A 713 -46.04 -4.34 -9.40
C VAL A 713 -46.76 -3.06 -8.94
N LYS A 714 -46.57 -1.94 -9.66
CA LYS A 714 -47.19 -0.64 -9.32
C LYS A 714 -48.68 -0.53 -9.67
N THR A 715 -49.19 -1.40 -10.54
CA THR A 715 -50.57 -1.36 -11.05
C THR A 715 -51.40 -2.52 -10.53
N MET A 716 -52.67 -2.26 -10.16
CA MET A 716 -53.59 -3.29 -9.61
C MET A 716 -54.12 -4.30 -10.65
N THR A 717 -53.74 -4.18 -11.92
CA THR A 717 -54.13 -5.10 -13.00
C THR A 717 -52.92 -5.92 -13.41
N PHE A 718 -52.91 -7.17 -12.96
CA PHE A 718 -51.80 -8.09 -13.16
C PHE A 718 -52.08 -9.07 -14.32
N PRO A 719 -51.06 -9.54 -15.06
CA PRO A 719 -51.25 -10.36 -16.25
C PRO A 719 -51.54 -11.83 -15.93
N THR A 720 -52.24 -12.52 -16.83
CA THR A 720 -52.21 -13.99 -16.87
C THR A 720 -50.83 -14.48 -17.30
N VAL A 721 -50.47 -15.70 -16.94
CA VAL A 721 -49.17 -16.30 -17.30
C VAL A 721 -49.36 -17.63 -18.02
N THR A 722 -48.57 -17.85 -19.06
CA THR A 722 -48.35 -19.18 -19.63
C THR A 722 -47.02 -19.71 -19.11
N ALA A 723 -46.92 -21.01 -18.91
CA ALA A 723 -45.67 -21.61 -18.45
C ALA A 723 -45.40 -22.95 -19.12
N THR A 724 -44.12 -23.25 -19.30
CA THR A 724 -43.64 -24.51 -19.89
C THR A 724 -42.53 -25.07 -19.00
N THR A 725 -42.56 -26.39 -18.79
CA THR A 725 -41.47 -27.12 -18.14
C THR A 725 -40.61 -27.82 -19.18
N ILE A 726 -39.31 -27.79 -18.96
CA ILE A 726 -38.33 -28.58 -19.69
C ILE A 726 -37.69 -29.53 -18.68
N LYS A 727 -38.00 -30.82 -18.81
CA LYS A 727 -37.47 -31.86 -17.94
C LYS A 727 -36.31 -32.56 -18.60
N THR A 728 -35.20 -32.67 -17.87
CA THR A 728 -33.95 -33.23 -18.38
C THR A 728 -33.57 -34.48 -17.62
N VAL A 729 -33.59 -35.63 -18.29
CA VAL A 729 -33.18 -36.92 -17.70
C VAL A 729 -31.76 -37.26 -18.12
N LEU A 730 -30.85 -37.40 -17.16
CA LEU A 730 -29.46 -37.79 -17.37
C LEU A 730 -29.33 -39.30 -17.66
N GLY A 731 -28.56 -39.65 -18.69
CA GLY A 731 -28.07 -41.01 -18.90
C GLY A 731 -26.82 -41.30 -18.08
N SER A 732 -26.09 -42.37 -18.41
CA SER A 732 -24.80 -42.68 -17.78
C SER A 732 -23.71 -41.72 -18.27
N ALA A 733 -22.80 -41.32 -17.38
CA ALA A 733 -21.66 -40.45 -17.71
C ALA A 733 -20.87 -40.97 -18.93
N VAL A 734 -20.50 -40.06 -19.83
CA VAL A 734 -19.75 -40.41 -21.04
C VAL A 734 -18.30 -40.73 -20.66
N GLU A 735 -17.90 -41.98 -20.85
CA GLU A 735 -16.57 -42.46 -20.50
C GLU A 735 -15.47 -41.66 -21.22
N GLY A 736 -14.49 -41.17 -20.47
CA GLY A 736 -13.34 -40.41 -21.00
C GLY A 736 -13.61 -38.92 -21.30
N GLN A 737 -14.83 -38.42 -21.16
CA GLN A 737 -15.16 -36.98 -21.31
C GLN A 737 -15.10 -36.27 -19.96
N THR A 738 -13.91 -35.89 -19.51
CA THR A 738 -13.67 -35.27 -18.19
C THR A 738 -13.18 -33.82 -18.26
N THR A 739 -13.22 -33.22 -19.44
CA THR A 739 -12.78 -31.84 -19.67
C THR A 739 -13.97 -30.90 -19.89
N ASN A 740 -13.74 -29.61 -19.76
CA ASN A 740 -14.75 -28.57 -20.03
C ASN A 740 -15.21 -28.50 -21.49
N LYS A 741 -14.52 -29.19 -22.40
CA LYS A 741 -14.89 -29.30 -23.81
C LYS A 741 -15.42 -30.69 -24.13
N PHE A 742 -16.58 -30.75 -24.80
CA PHE A 742 -17.14 -32.00 -25.29
C PHE A 742 -16.48 -32.43 -26.61
N THR A 743 -16.12 -33.71 -26.69
CA THR A 743 -15.59 -34.34 -27.92
C THR A 743 -16.28 -35.65 -28.27
N GLY A 744 -17.46 -35.90 -27.68
CA GLY A 744 -18.21 -37.15 -27.87
C GLY A 744 -18.97 -37.24 -29.20
N GLY A 745 -19.78 -38.31 -29.32
CA GLY A 745 -20.54 -38.61 -30.53
C GLY A 745 -21.82 -37.77 -30.68
N LYS A 746 -22.59 -38.06 -31.74
CA LYS A 746 -23.87 -37.39 -32.03
C LYS A 746 -24.91 -37.60 -30.93
N GLY A 747 -25.79 -36.62 -30.72
CA GLY A 747 -26.88 -36.66 -29.74
C GLY A 747 -26.99 -35.41 -28.87
N SER A 748 -27.85 -35.50 -27.84
CA SER A 748 -28.09 -34.45 -26.85
C SER A 748 -27.23 -34.65 -25.62
N TYR A 749 -26.51 -33.62 -25.18
CA TYR A 749 -25.61 -33.71 -24.03
C TYR A 749 -25.66 -32.47 -23.15
N LEU A 750 -25.34 -32.63 -21.87
CA LEU A 750 -24.98 -31.52 -20.97
C LEU A 750 -23.75 -31.89 -20.14
N CYS A 751 -23.13 -30.88 -19.54
CA CYS A 751 -21.99 -31.02 -18.65
C CYS A 751 -22.40 -30.66 -17.21
N GLU A 752 -22.04 -31.51 -16.24
CA GLU A 752 -21.97 -31.15 -14.83
C GLU A 752 -20.58 -30.63 -14.49
N VAL A 753 -20.53 -29.46 -13.85
CA VAL A 753 -19.34 -28.79 -13.35
C VAL A 753 -19.37 -28.86 -11.83
N THR A 754 -18.38 -29.51 -11.23
CA THR A 754 -18.29 -29.66 -9.77
C THR A 754 -17.17 -28.81 -9.20
N TYR A 755 -17.42 -28.20 -8.04
CA TYR A 755 -16.46 -27.40 -7.29
C TYR A 755 -16.00 -28.14 -6.02
N GLU A 756 -14.88 -27.70 -5.45
CA GLU A 756 -14.26 -28.34 -4.28
C GLU A 756 -15.19 -28.41 -3.07
N ASP A 757 -16.09 -27.44 -2.92
CA ASP A 757 -17.06 -27.38 -1.82
C ASP A 757 -18.29 -28.30 -2.02
N GLY A 758 -18.34 -29.02 -3.15
CA GLY A 758 -19.44 -29.91 -3.51
C GLY A 758 -20.54 -29.25 -4.34
N THR A 759 -20.44 -27.95 -4.64
CA THR A 759 -21.39 -27.30 -5.55
C THR A 759 -21.34 -27.96 -6.93
N VAL A 760 -22.50 -28.26 -7.50
CA VAL A 760 -22.64 -28.83 -8.85
C VAL A 760 -23.50 -27.90 -9.68
N LEU A 761 -22.96 -27.45 -10.82
CA LEU A 761 -23.69 -26.67 -11.82
C LEU A 761 -23.87 -27.48 -13.09
N ARG A 762 -24.96 -27.27 -13.81
CA ARG A 762 -25.23 -27.93 -15.10
C ARG A 762 -25.22 -26.92 -16.25
N SER A 763 -24.57 -27.29 -17.33
CA SER A 763 -24.66 -26.54 -18.58
C SER A 763 -26.02 -26.72 -19.24
N ASP A 764 -26.32 -25.85 -20.19
CA ASP A 764 -27.41 -26.04 -21.13
C ASP A 764 -27.21 -27.35 -21.92
N VAL A 765 -28.33 -27.88 -22.43
CA VAL A 765 -28.32 -29.04 -23.32
C VAL A 765 -27.88 -28.61 -24.71
N ILE A 766 -26.81 -29.22 -25.22
CA ILE A 766 -26.43 -29.11 -26.64
C ILE A 766 -26.97 -30.26 -27.45
N GLN A 767 -27.30 -29.95 -28.70
CA GLN A 767 -27.55 -30.93 -29.75
C GLN A 767 -26.37 -30.91 -30.70
N THR A 768 -25.66 -32.03 -30.82
CA THR A 768 -24.51 -32.16 -31.73
C THR A 768 -24.89 -32.64 -33.14
N GLU A 769 -26.20 -32.71 -33.43
CA GLU A 769 -26.75 -32.97 -34.75
C GLU A 769 -27.25 -31.65 -35.36
N SER A 770 -26.65 -31.22 -36.48
CA SER A 770 -27.34 -30.30 -37.38
C SER A 770 -28.59 -31.02 -37.88
N VAL A 771 -29.77 -30.48 -37.60
CA VAL A 771 -31.00 -30.91 -38.29
C VAL A 771 -30.84 -30.54 -39.77
N GLU A 772 -30.33 -31.46 -40.57
CA GLU A 772 -30.49 -31.39 -42.02
C GLU A 772 -31.98 -31.54 -42.28
N TYR A 773 -32.67 -30.42 -42.46
CA TYR A 773 -34.00 -30.46 -43.00
C TYR A 773 -33.89 -30.93 -44.46
N ASP A 774 -34.56 -32.02 -44.82
CA ASP A 774 -34.67 -32.58 -46.19
C ASP A 774 -35.46 -31.63 -47.13
N TYR A 775 -35.01 -30.38 -47.26
CA TYR A 775 -35.51 -29.45 -48.26
C TYR A 775 -34.81 -29.75 -49.58
N SER A 776 -35.59 -30.04 -50.62
CA SER A 776 -35.07 -30.10 -51.98
C SER A 776 -35.95 -29.29 -52.91
N ILE A 777 -35.36 -28.62 -53.90
CA ILE A 777 -36.12 -27.88 -54.90
C ILE A 777 -35.47 -27.99 -56.28
N LYS A 778 -36.24 -28.36 -57.29
CA LYS A 778 -35.78 -28.49 -58.68
C LYS A 778 -36.84 -28.01 -59.66
N TYR A 779 -36.40 -27.51 -60.81
CA TYR A 779 -37.29 -27.02 -61.86
C TYR A 779 -37.47 -28.10 -62.93
N GLU A 780 -38.68 -28.66 -63.03
CA GLU A 780 -39.01 -29.72 -63.98
C GLU A 780 -40.34 -29.41 -64.68
N ASN A 781 -40.39 -29.57 -66.00
CA ASN A 781 -41.60 -29.41 -66.82
C ASN A 781 -42.36 -28.08 -66.61
N GLY A 782 -41.66 -26.99 -66.28
CA GLY A 782 -42.29 -25.69 -66.06
C GLY A 782 -42.76 -25.44 -64.62
N GLN A 783 -42.45 -26.34 -63.68
CA GLN A 783 -42.89 -26.31 -62.30
C GLN A 783 -41.72 -26.50 -61.33
N ALA A 784 -41.89 -26.08 -60.08
CA ALA A 784 -40.98 -26.41 -58.99
C ALA A 784 -41.43 -27.72 -58.34
N VAL A 785 -40.55 -28.70 -58.30
CA VAL A 785 -40.72 -29.91 -57.49
C VAL A 785 -39.99 -29.65 -56.17
N VAL A 786 -40.73 -29.62 -55.06
CA VAL A 786 -40.27 -29.19 -53.74
C VAL A 786 -40.51 -30.29 -52.72
N THR A 787 -39.48 -30.71 -51.99
CA THR A 787 -39.63 -31.61 -50.82
C THR A 787 -39.58 -30.79 -49.54
N VAL A 788 -40.56 -30.97 -48.64
CA VAL A 788 -40.59 -30.32 -47.31
C VAL A 788 -40.69 -31.35 -46.18
N PRO A 789 -40.09 -31.10 -45.00
CA PRO A 789 -40.02 -32.05 -43.89
C PRO A 789 -41.29 -32.12 -43.05
N GLU A 790 -42.17 -31.12 -43.16
CA GLU A 790 -43.44 -30.99 -42.41
C GLU A 790 -44.51 -30.29 -43.24
N ASP A 791 -45.77 -30.43 -42.82
CA ASP A 791 -46.90 -29.72 -43.41
C ASP A 791 -46.83 -28.25 -43.00
N GLY A 792 -46.95 -27.33 -43.94
CA GLY A 792 -46.84 -25.90 -43.62
C GLY A 792 -47.08 -24.99 -44.80
N THR A 793 -47.13 -23.69 -44.53
CA THR A 793 -47.09 -22.65 -45.56
C THR A 793 -45.64 -22.31 -45.84
N TYR A 794 -45.24 -22.29 -47.11
CA TYR A 794 -43.88 -21.98 -47.57
C TYR A 794 -43.92 -21.01 -48.74
N ALA A 795 -42.91 -20.15 -48.87
CA ALA A 795 -42.74 -19.30 -50.03
C ALA A 795 -41.94 -20.01 -51.12
N VAL A 796 -42.51 -20.11 -52.33
CA VAL A 796 -41.79 -20.63 -53.50
C VAL A 796 -41.59 -19.50 -54.51
N VAL A 797 -40.34 -19.26 -54.88
CA VAL A 797 -39.95 -18.19 -55.81
C VAL A 797 -39.38 -18.78 -57.10
N PHE A 798 -39.93 -18.36 -58.23
CA PHE A 798 -39.46 -18.61 -59.58
C PHE A 798 -38.81 -17.36 -60.13
N ALA A 799 -37.56 -17.45 -60.58
CA ALA A 799 -36.83 -16.34 -61.18
C ALA A 799 -36.22 -16.75 -62.52
N SER A 800 -36.68 -16.18 -63.63
CA SER A 800 -36.16 -16.42 -64.98
C SER A 800 -35.11 -15.38 -65.34
N TYR A 801 -33.96 -15.83 -65.85
CA TYR A 801 -32.86 -14.98 -66.28
C TYR A 801 -32.53 -15.19 -67.76
N ASP A 802 -32.41 -14.10 -68.51
CA ASP A 802 -31.90 -14.10 -69.89
C ASP A 802 -30.62 -13.25 -69.95
N GLY A 803 -29.53 -13.83 -70.48
CA GLY A 803 -28.21 -13.17 -70.51
C GLY A 803 -27.71 -12.68 -69.13
N GLY A 804 -28.13 -13.33 -68.04
CA GLY A 804 -27.78 -12.94 -66.66
C GLY A 804 -28.64 -11.82 -66.06
N ARG A 805 -29.63 -11.29 -66.79
CA ARG A 805 -30.60 -10.31 -66.30
C ARG A 805 -31.89 -11.00 -65.88
N LEU A 806 -32.44 -10.63 -64.73
CA LEU A 806 -33.76 -11.10 -64.30
C LEU A 806 -34.82 -10.53 -65.26
N VAL A 807 -35.58 -11.40 -65.91
CA VAL A 807 -36.58 -11.03 -66.94
C VAL A 807 -38.00 -11.39 -66.54
N SER A 808 -38.19 -12.30 -65.59
CA SER A 808 -39.49 -12.62 -65.01
C SER A 808 -39.32 -13.20 -63.61
N ILE A 809 -40.21 -12.85 -62.67
CA ILE A 809 -40.22 -13.41 -61.31
C ILE A 809 -41.66 -13.68 -60.88
N SER A 810 -41.87 -14.77 -60.14
CA SER A 810 -43.12 -15.08 -59.45
C SER A 810 -42.76 -15.61 -58.06
N ALA A 811 -43.44 -15.13 -57.03
CA ALA A 811 -43.22 -15.51 -55.65
C ALA A 811 -44.57 -15.61 -54.96
N ARG A 812 -44.80 -16.69 -54.22
CA ARG A 812 -46.05 -16.87 -53.47
C ARG A 812 -45.87 -17.79 -52.29
N ASP A 813 -46.63 -17.52 -51.24
CA ASP A 813 -46.85 -18.45 -50.14
C ASP A 813 -47.85 -19.53 -50.57
N ILE A 814 -47.49 -20.78 -50.34
CA ILE A 814 -48.29 -21.94 -50.69
C ILE A 814 -48.22 -22.98 -49.58
N SER A 815 -49.36 -23.60 -49.27
CA SER A 815 -49.39 -24.74 -48.36
C SER A 815 -48.81 -25.98 -49.04
N LEU A 816 -47.73 -26.52 -48.49
CA LEU A 816 -47.08 -27.75 -48.91
C LEU A 816 -47.28 -28.81 -47.84
N ILE A 817 -47.47 -30.05 -48.27
CA ILE A 817 -47.54 -31.21 -47.36
C ILE A 817 -46.16 -31.85 -47.25
N LYS A 818 -45.87 -32.50 -46.13
CA LYS A 818 -44.65 -33.26 -45.92
C LYS A 818 -44.39 -34.23 -47.09
N GLY A 819 -43.18 -34.16 -47.64
CA GLY A 819 -42.78 -34.92 -48.83
C GLY A 819 -42.73 -34.07 -50.11
N GLU A 820 -42.77 -34.74 -51.27
CA GLU A 820 -42.64 -34.08 -52.58
C GLU A 820 -43.94 -33.40 -53.00
N ASN A 821 -43.85 -32.13 -53.38
CA ASN A 821 -44.93 -31.30 -53.88
C ASN A 821 -44.55 -30.74 -55.25
N THR A 822 -45.55 -30.44 -56.08
CA THR A 822 -45.34 -29.74 -57.34
C THR A 822 -46.05 -28.38 -57.31
N VAL A 823 -45.29 -27.31 -57.55
CA VAL A 823 -45.76 -25.93 -57.50
C VAL A 823 -45.60 -25.31 -58.88
N SER A 824 -46.68 -24.76 -59.44
CA SER A 824 -46.60 -23.95 -60.66
C SER A 824 -46.24 -22.50 -60.34
N PRO A 825 -45.57 -21.76 -61.23
CA PRO A 825 -45.50 -20.31 -61.09
C PRO A 825 -46.86 -19.65 -61.33
N ASP A 826 -47.03 -18.40 -60.91
CA ASP A 826 -48.24 -17.63 -61.20
C ASP A 826 -48.37 -17.30 -62.70
N GLY A 827 -49.59 -17.04 -63.16
CA GLY A 827 -49.93 -16.88 -64.58
C GLY A 827 -49.23 -15.74 -65.33
N GLY A 828 -48.49 -14.87 -64.64
CA GLY A 828 -47.66 -13.81 -65.24
C GLY A 828 -46.19 -14.20 -65.47
N PHE A 829 -45.74 -15.36 -64.99
CA PHE A 829 -44.35 -15.80 -65.11
C PHE A 829 -44.06 -16.30 -66.53
N THR A 830 -42.99 -15.78 -67.14
CA THR A 830 -42.55 -16.20 -68.47
C THR A 830 -41.11 -16.71 -68.39
N PRO A 831 -40.85 -18.02 -68.63
CA PRO A 831 -39.51 -18.59 -68.58
C PRO A 831 -38.73 -18.28 -69.87
N LEU A 832 -38.27 -17.04 -70.01
CA LEU A 832 -37.53 -16.54 -71.17
C LEU A 832 -36.05 -16.95 -71.19
N GLY A 833 -35.58 -17.68 -70.18
CA GLY A 833 -34.20 -18.17 -70.08
C GLY A 833 -34.01 -19.16 -68.92
N ALA A 834 -32.85 -19.12 -68.25
CA ALA A 834 -32.53 -20.01 -67.13
C ALA A 834 -33.41 -19.69 -65.92
N VAL A 835 -34.18 -20.67 -65.43
CA VAL A 835 -35.02 -20.51 -64.24
C VAL A 835 -34.26 -20.96 -63.00
N ARG A 836 -34.27 -20.13 -61.97
CA ARG A 836 -33.79 -20.44 -60.62
C ARG A 836 -34.98 -20.48 -59.67
N LEU A 837 -34.92 -21.40 -58.72
CA LEU A 837 -35.93 -21.58 -57.71
C LEU A 837 -35.37 -21.25 -56.33
N MET A 838 -36.21 -20.72 -55.46
CA MET A 838 -35.92 -20.54 -54.04
C MET A 838 -37.11 -21.03 -53.22
N LEU A 839 -36.82 -21.62 -52.07
CA LEU A 839 -37.79 -22.04 -51.06
C LEU A 839 -37.50 -21.28 -49.77
N TRP A 840 -38.54 -20.77 -49.12
CA TRP A 840 -38.45 -20.06 -47.83
C TRP A 840 -39.64 -20.43 -46.95
N ASN A 841 -39.57 -20.11 -45.64
CA ASN A 841 -40.65 -20.42 -44.70
C ASN A 841 -41.90 -19.52 -44.91
N SER A 842 -41.74 -18.27 -45.34
CA SER A 842 -42.85 -17.33 -45.63
C SER A 842 -42.32 -16.08 -46.34
N LEU A 843 -43.15 -15.39 -47.12
CA LEU A 843 -42.87 -14.03 -47.62
C LEU A 843 -43.11 -12.95 -46.55
N GLU A 844 -43.75 -13.29 -45.42
CA GLU A 844 -44.04 -12.35 -44.34
C GLU A 844 -42.75 -11.74 -43.76
N GLY A 845 -42.70 -10.42 -43.69
CA GLY A 845 -41.52 -9.67 -43.22
C GLY A 845 -40.44 -9.41 -44.28
N MET A 846 -40.53 -10.00 -45.49
CA MET A 846 -39.60 -9.67 -46.58
C MET A 846 -39.86 -8.26 -47.12
N LYS A 847 -38.82 -7.40 -47.08
CA LYS A 847 -38.90 -6.02 -47.59
C LYS A 847 -38.40 -5.95 -49.04
N PRO A 848 -39.17 -5.42 -50.01
CA PRO A 848 -38.67 -5.22 -51.37
C PRO A 848 -37.55 -4.17 -51.40
N LEU A 849 -36.48 -4.47 -52.14
CA LEU A 849 -35.29 -3.60 -52.27
C LEU A 849 -35.49 -2.41 -53.24
N ASP A 850 -36.58 -2.39 -54.01
CA ASP A 850 -36.92 -1.28 -54.92
C ASP A 850 -38.46 -1.19 -55.08
N MET A 851 -39.05 -0.04 -54.74
CA MET A 851 -40.46 0.29 -55.00
C MET A 851 -40.56 1.39 -56.06
N SER A 852 -39.91 1.23 -57.21
CA SER A 852 -40.18 2.05 -58.39
C SER A 852 -41.16 1.37 -59.35
N LYS A 853 -42.45 1.49 -59.01
CA LYS A 853 -43.51 1.79 -59.99
C LYS A 853 -44.67 2.50 -59.34
#